data_AF-A0AAD4CBH1-F1
#
_entry.id   AF-A0AAD4CBH1-F1
#
_cell.length_a   1.000
_cell.length_b   1.000
_cell.length_c   1.000
_cell.angle_alpha   90.00
_cell.angle_beta   90.00
_cell.angle_gamma   90.00
#
_symmetry.space_group_name_H-M   'P 1'
#
loop_
_entity.id
_entity.type
_entity.pdbx_description
1 polymer ?
#
loop_
_entity_poly.entity_id
_entity_poly.type
_entity_poly.pdbx_seq_one_letter_code
_entity_poly.pdbx_strand_id
1 'polypeptide(L)'
;MASNLDVKEQGQLVSQVEHAVQRSIDYAMGSVRPDGHWYGELKSNVTITAEYIFLRQALGLDLEADGPAYCRHILSQQNPDGSWGLAPEHPGDVSTTTEAYLALKILSTGVDTPSMQRARTFILNAGGIARVRVFTRIFLATFGLFPWTAVPQLPVELILLPYFCPINIYKFASWARGTIAPLLIICNHQPVYALPNGLSADNDYLDTLWLDPTNKNVPYGPSLCDLLFEWDIAGLAFSILDKVLYQLNGLRSIPLLRPYARRECMKWILDRQEKTGDWAGIFPPMHGSVYAFVLEGYALDDAPVRLGIEALENFTWEDETGKRVQPCVSPVWDTALMSIGLSDVMSPDRPIVDRALTWVRSRQLLHPRGDWCVYRPHLAPGGFSFEYHNSCYPDVDDTAAVILAQVKHDASAVDSPSVLAAATWILGMQNPDGGWAAFDVENDKLFLNKIPFSDMDSLCDTSCADITGRILEAFGLMILHAAPASEKATTSATHLLPALRAACTRAIDYLASTQEPTGAWFGRWGCNYIYGTSHALCGLTYFADQSPQVRKMVPPALAWIKANQNLDGGWGESLLSYRSANQGQRASSSPSQSAWGLMGLLAHLPPTDIAIERGVIWLVAAQQPEKGIGSSWPQEVYTGTGFPDHFYLGYDYYRHYFPMMALGRYVRGVRGMVL
;
A
#
# COMPACT_ATOMS: atom_id res chain seq x y z
N MET A 1 3.93 19.88 32.27
CA MET A 1 2.89 19.96 33.30
C MET A 1 2.86 18.62 34.01
N ALA A 2 2.78 18.61 35.34
CA ALA A 2 2.81 17.39 36.14
C ALA A 2 1.57 16.52 35.89
N SER A 3 1.71 15.20 36.08
CA SER A 3 0.61 14.21 36.05
C SER A 3 -0.60 14.71 36.85
N ASN A 4 -1.81 14.49 36.32
CA ASN A 4 -3.06 14.76 37.05
C ASN A 4 -3.51 13.55 37.90
N LEU A 5 -2.85 12.40 37.76
CA LEU A 5 -3.15 11.19 38.51
C LEU A 5 -2.31 11.15 39.78
N ASP A 6 -2.96 10.90 40.93
CA ASP A 6 -2.22 10.57 42.16
C ASP A 6 -1.58 9.18 42.04
N VAL A 7 -0.57 8.88 42.86
CA VAL A 7 0.24 7.64 42.85
C VAL A 7 -0.63 6.39 42.82
N LYS A 8 -1.76 6.42 43.53
CA LYS A 8 -2.72 5.31 43.58
C LYS A 8 -3.46 5.11 42.24
N GLU A 9 -3.87 6.20 41.59
CA GLU A 9 -4.55 6.16 40.29
C GLU A 9 -3.60 5.73 39.18
N GLN A 10 -2.35 6.18 39.24
CA GLN A 10 -1.30 5.73 38.32
C GLN A 10 -1.03 4.22 38.45
N GLY A 11 -0.95 3.71 39.68
CA GLY A 11 -0.81 2.27 39.92
C GLY A 11 -1.99 1.45 39.39
N GLN A 12 -3.22 1.99 39.49
CA GLN A 12 -4.42 1.36 38.94
C GLN A 12 -4.40 1.35 37.39
N LEU A 13 -4.00 2.46 36.75
CA LEU A 13 -3.89 2.53 35.30
C LEU A 13 -2.89 1.50 34.77
N VAL A 14 -1.71 1.39 35.37
CA VAL A 14 -0.69 0.42 34.97
C VAL A 14 -1.23 -1.01 35.03
N SER A 15 -1.95 -1.36 36.11
CA SER A 15 -2.57 -2.67 36.25
C SER A 15 -3.63 -2.95 35.17
N GLN A 16 -4.43 -1.95 34.80
CA GLN A 16 -5.40 -2.07 33.71
C GLN A 16 -4.72 -2.26 32.35
N VAL A 17 -3.61 -1.55 32.11
CA VAL A 17 -2.84 -1.67 30.87
C VAL A 17 -2.20 -3.06 30.78
N GLU A 18 -1.60 -3.57 31.86
CA GLU A 18 -1.04 -4.92 31.89
C GLU A 18 -2.10 -5.98 31.58
N HIS A 19 -3.32 -5.81 32.10
CA HIS A 19 -4.44 -6.70 31.77
C HIS A 19 -4.86 -6.58 30.30
N ALA A 20 -4.94 -5.36 29.76
CA ALA A 20 -5.26 -5.14 28.35
C ALA A 20 -4.22 -5.76 27.41
N VAL A 21 -2.93 -5.63 27.75
CA VAL A 21 -1.79 -6.25 27.05
C VAL A 21 -1.89 -7.77 27.10
N GLN A 22 -2.22 -8.37 28.25
CA GLN A 22 -2.39 -9.83 28.32
C GLN A 22 -3.50 -10.31 27.38
N ARG A 23 -4.65 -9.63 27.36
CA ARG A 23 -5.75 -10.00 26.46
C ARG A 23 -5.42 -9.83 24.97
N SER A 24 -4.55 -8.87 24.62
CA SER A 24 -4.06 -8.73 23.25
C SER A 24 -3.07 -9.82 22.88
N ILE A 25 -2.20 -10.24 23.81
CA ILE A 25 -1.33 -11.40 23.60
C ILE A 25 -2.17 -12.64 23.34
N ASP A 26 -3.21 -12.89 24.16
CA ASP A 26 -4.09 -14.04 23.97
C ASP A 26 -4.71 -14.07 22.55
N TYR A 27 -5.15 -12.90 22.04
CA TYR A 27 -5.64 -12.77 20.66
C TYR A 27 -4.57 -13.04 19.61
N ALA A 28 -3.37 -12.50 19.77
CA ALA A 28 -2.25 -12.79 18.86
C ALA A 28 -1.95 -14.30 18.83
N MET A 29 -1.97 -14.97 19.99
CA MET A 29 -1.77 -16.41 20.09
C MET A 29 -2.91 -17.22 19.47
N GLY A 30 -4.16 -16.77 19.62
CA GLY A 30 -5.33 -17.43 19.05
C GLY A 30 -5.49 -17.23 17.54
N SER A 31 -4.83 -16.21 16.97
CA SER A 31 -4.92 -15.86 15.55
C SER A 31 -3.74 -16.32 14.70
N VAL A 32 -2.68 -16.87 15.31
CA VAL A 32 -1.52 -17.35 14.59
C VAL A 32 -1.85 -18.59 13.74
N ARG A 33 -1.31 -18.64 12.52
CA ARG A 33 -1.49 -19.77 11.61
C ARG A 33 -0.62 -20.97 12.02
N PRO A 34 -0.95 -22.20 11.57
CA PRO A 34 -0.25 -23.42 12.00
C PRO A 34 1.27 -23.42 11.75
N ASP A 35 1.72 -22.75 10.69
CA ASP A 35 3.13 -22.57 10.30
C ASP A 35 3.81 -21.36 10.96
N GLY A 36 3.11 -20.66 11.86
CA GLY A 36 3.68 -19.66 12.78
C GLY A 36 3.58 -18.21 12.33
N HIS A 37 2.86 -17.91 11.26
CA HIS A 37 2.72 -16.55 10.75
C HIS A 37 1.33 -15.95 11.01
N TRP A 38 1.22 -14.64 10.87
CA TRP A 38 -0.06 -13.92 10.88
C TRP A 38 -0.35 -13.41 9.48
N TYR A 39 -1.63 -13.45 9.13
CA TYR A 39 -2.12 -12.89 7.89
C TYR A 39 -3.59 -12.50 8.06
N GLY A 40 -3.82 -11.18 8.13
CA GLY A 40 -5.14 -10.59 8.17
C GLY A 40 -5.60 -10.19 6.77
N GLU A 41 -6.90 -10.00 6.59
CA GLU A 41 -7.40 -9.50 5.31
C GLU A 41 -6.84 -8.10 5.02
N LEU A 42 -6.37 -7.89 3.80
CA LEU A 42 -6.05 -6.55 3.29
C LEU A 42 -7.22 -6.05 2.43
N LYS A 43 -7.97 -5.10 2.95
CA LYS A 43 -9.18 -4.57 2.32
C LYS A 43 -8.86 -3.37 1.43
N SER A 44 -9.66 -3.14 0.39
CA SER A 44 -9.66 -1.92 -0.43
C SER A 44 -11.08 -1.51 -0.79
N ASN A 45 -11.31 -0.91 -1.96
CA ASN A 45 -12.63 -0.71 -2.53
C ASN A 45 -13.08 -1.92 -3.39
N VAL A 46 -14.31 -1.85 -3.88
CA VAL A 46 -14.97 -2.91 -4.65
C VAL A 46 -14.43 -3.09 -6.08
N THR A 47 -13.59 -2.19 -6.61
CA THR A 47 -13.12 -2.31 -8.01
C THR A 47 -12.31 -3.57 -8.23
N ILE A 48 -11.50 -4.00 -7.26
CA ILE A 48 -10.71 -5.24 -7.37
C ILE A 48 -11.61 -6.44 -7.67
N THR A 49 -12.73 -6.56 -6.96
CA THR A 49 -13.68 -7.65 -7.17
C THR A 49 -14.51 -7.45 -8.45
N ALA A 50 -14.87 -6.20 -8.78
CA ALA A 50 -15.58 -5.88 -10.02
C ALA A 50 -14.75 -6.23 -11.27
N GLU A 51 -13.48 -5.81 -11.29
CA GLU A 51 -12.52 -6.10 -12.35
C GLU A 51 -12.25 -7.60 -12.47
N TYR A 52 -12.21 -8.32 -11.35
CA TYR A 52 -12.12 -9.78 -11.38
C TYR A 52 -13.35 -10.43 -12.06
N ILE A 53 -14.55 -9.93 -11.78
CA ILE A 53 -15.78 -10.35 -12.48
C ILE A 53 -15.70 -10.02 -13.97
N PHE A 54 -15.10 -8.88 -14.34
CA PHE A 54 -14.86 -8.51 -15.74
C PHE A 54 -13.95 -9.53 -16.43
N LEU A 55 -12.84 -9.92 -15.80
CA LEU A 55 -11.94 -10.95 -16.33
C LEU A 55 -12.69 -12.26 -16.57
N ARG A 56 -13.45 -12.74 -15.58
CA ARG A 56 -14.21 -13.98 -15.72
C ARG A 56 -15.25 -13.90 -16.84
N GLN A 57 -15.98 -12.78 -16.93
CA GLN A 57 -16.93 -12.54 -18.02
C GLN A 57 -16.23 -12.52 -19.39
N ALA A 58 -15.11 -11.81 -19.51
CA ALA A 58 -14.38 -11.66 -20.78
C ALA A 58 -13.82 -12.99 -21.30
N LEU A 59 -13.35 -13.85 -20.38
CA LEU A 59 -12.74 -15.14 -20.70
C LEU A 59 -13.72 -16.33 -20.65
N GLY A 60 -15.01 -16.08 -20.36
CA GLY A 60 -16.04 -17.13 -20.26
C GLY A 60 -15.81 -18.09 -19.10
N LEU A 61 -15.20 -17.63 -18.01
CA LEU A 61 -15.01 -18.41 -16.78
C LEU A 61 -16.30 -18.41 -15.95
N ASP A 62 -16.51 -19.47 -15.18
CA ASP A 62 -17.75 -19.66 -14.41
C ASP A 62 -17.97 -18.52 -13.40
N LEU A 63 -19.14 -17.88 -13.44
CA LEU A 63 -19.58 -16.88 -12.47
C LEU A 63 -20.79 -17.34 -11.66
N GLU A 64 -21.37 -18.50 -11.97
CA GLU A 64 -22.62 -18.95 -11.36
C GLU A 64 -22.43 -19.37 -9.92
N ALA A 65 -21.36 -20.12 -9.62
CA ALA A 65 -21.11 -20.66 -8.28
C ALA A 65 -20.91 -19.56 -7.22
N ASP A 66 -20.05 -18.58 -7.52
CA ASP A 66 -19.66 -17.53 -6.58
C ASP A 66 -20.46 -16.22 -6.77
N GLY A 67 -21.24 -16.09 -7.85
CA GLY A 67 -21.98 -14.88 -8.21
C GLY A 67 -22.81 -14.29 -7.06
N PRO A 68 -23.62 -15.09 -6.33
CA PRO A 68 -24.37 -14.60 -5.18
C PRO A 68 -23.49 -14.05 -4.04
N ALA A 69 -22.30 -14.63 -3.83
CA ALA A 69 -21.36 -14.20 -2.80
C ALA A 69 -20.66 -12.89 -3.19
N TYR A 70 -20.28 -12.73 -4.47
CA TYR A 70 -19.75 -11.47 -4.99
C TYR A 70 -20.79 -10.34 -4.95
N CYS A 71 -22.04 -10.61 -5.36
CA CYS A 71 -23.14 -9.65 -5.26
C CYS A 71 -23.35 -9.16 -3.83
N ARG A 72 -23.33 -10.08 -2.85
CA ARG A 72 -23.49 -9.73 -1.44
C ARG A 72 -22.39 -8.80 -0.95
N HIS A 73 -21.13 -9.08 -1.30
CA HIS A 73 -20.01 -8.23 -0.95
C HIS A 73 -20.15 -6.83 -1.55
N ILE A 74 -20.36 -6.73 -2.87
CA ILE A 74 -20.47 -5.43 -3.55
C ILE A 74 -21.62 -4.62 -2.94
N LEU A 75 -22.80 -5.22 -2.75
CA LEU A 75 -23.95 -4.53 -2.15
C LEU A 75 -23.73 -4.14 -0.70
N SER A 76 -22.92 -4.89 0.07
CA SER A 76 -22.62 -4.56 1.47
C SER A 76 -21.78 -3.29 1.61
N GLN A 77 -21.05 -2.90 0.56
CA GLN A 77 -20.19 -1.71 0.53
C GLN A 77 -20.89 -0.47 -0.07
N GLN A 78 -22.18 -0.57 -0.43
CA GLN A 78 -22.90 0.55 -1.04
C GLN A 78 -23.18 1.64 0.00
N ASN A 79 -22.84 2.88 -0.33
CA ASN A 79 -23.17 4.05 0.48
C ASN A 79 -24.69 4.32 0.51
N PRO A 80 -25.20 5.06 1.51
CA PRO A 80 -26.62 5.41 1.59
C PRO A 80 -27.18 6.13 0.36
N ASP A 81 -26.37 6.95 -0.32
CA ASP A 81 -26.73 7.66 -1.56
C ASP A 81 -26.72 6.75 -2.81
N GLY A 82 -26.34 5.49 -2.67
CA GLY A 82 -26.22 4.50 -3.73
C GLY A 82 -24.87 4.42 -4.42
N SER A 83 -23.91 5.28 -4.06
CA SER A 83 -22.56 5.27 -4.60
C SER A 83 -21.69 4.17 -3.97
N TRP A 84 -20.52 3.95 -4.54
CA TRP A 84 -19.39 3.31 -3.88
C TRP A 84 -18.21 4.27 -3.84
N GLY A 85 -17.53 4.33 -2.69
CA GLY A 85 -16.36 5.17 -2.47
C GLY A 85 -15.04 4.39 -2.52
N LEU A 86 -13.93 5.11 -2.36
CA LEU A 86 -12.58 4.53 -2.32
C LEU A 86 -12.25 3.81 -1.01
N ALA A 87 -13.03 4.06 0.04
CA ALA A 87 -12.90 3.50 1.38
C ALA A 87 -14.21 3.70 2.16
N PRO A 88 -14.40 3.02 3.31
CA PRO A 88 -15.47 3.32 4.24
C PRO A 88 -15.48 4.81 4.62
N GLU A 89 -16.68 5.39 4.74
CA GLU A 89 -16.91 6.82 5.06
C GLU A 89 -16.32 7.84 4.06
N HIS A 90 -15.71 7.37 2.97
CA HIS A 90 -15.24 8.25 1.90
C HIS A 90 -16.39 8.62 0.95
N PRO A 91 -16.43 9.87 0.42
CA PRO A 91 -17.38 10.25 -0.62
C PRO A 91 -17.38 9.27 -1.80
N GLY A 92 -18.56 9.09 -2.41
CA GLY A 92 -18.74 8.27 -3.60
C GLY A 92 -17.83 8.68 -4.75
N ASP A 93 -17.33 7.69 -5.49
CA ASP A 93 -16.50 7.87 -6.67
C ASP A 93 -17.21 7.33 -7.92
N VAL A 94 -17.20 8.12 -9.00
CA VAL A 94 -17.92 7.77 -10.24
C VAL A 94 -17.35 6.53 -10.91
N SER A 95 -16.03 6.35 -10.85
CA SER A 95 -15.36 5.20 -11.46
C SER A 95 -15.71 3.91 -10.71
N THR A 96 -15.53 3.92 -9.38
CA THR A 96 -15.85 2.82 -8.47
C THR A 96 -17.33 2.44 -8.55
N THR A 97 -18.23 3.44 -8.56
CA THR A 97 -19.68 3.20 -8.68
C THR A 97 -20.04 2.60 -10.03
N THR A 98 -19.40 3.05 -11.12
CA THR A 98 -19.65 2.52 -12.47
C THR A 98 -19.18 1.06 -12.59
N GLU A 99 -18.01 0.74 -12.06
CA GLU A 99 -17.49 -0.63 -12.08
C GLU A 99 -18.34 -1.58 -11.22
N ALA A 100 -18.74 -1.15 -10.02
CA ALA A 100 -19.66 -1.90 -9.17
C ALA A 100 -21.02 -2.15 -9.86
N TYR A 101 -21.57 -1.12 -10.52
CA TYR A 101 -22.82 -1.25 -11.28
C TYR A 101 -22.70 -2.25 -12.42
N LEU A 102 -21.61 -2.20 -13.21
CA LEU A 102 -21.38 -3.14 -14.29
C LEU A 102 -21.25 -4.58 -13.77
N ALA A 103 -20.48 -4.79 -12.70
CA ALA A 103 -20.28 -6.10 -12.10
C ALA A 103 -21.61 -6.70 -11.59
N LEU A 104 -22.41 -5.92 -10.87
CA LEU A 104 -23.74 -6.35 -10.42
C LEU A 104 -24.66 -6.68 -11.59
N LYS A 105 -24.59 -5.91 -12.68
CA LYS A 105 -25.39 -6.14 -13.88
C LYS A 105 -24.97 -7.42 -14.62
N ILE A 106 -23.66 -7.70 -14.73
CA ILE A 106 -23.10 -8.96 -15.24
C ILE A 106 -23.61 -10.14 -14.41
N LEU A 107 -23.63 -10.00 -13.08
CA LEU A 107 -24.17 -11.00 -12.15
C LEU A 107 -25.70 -11.03 -12.07
N SER A 108 -26.40 -10.48 -13.08
CA SER A 108 -27.86 -10.52 -13.22
C SER A 108 -28.66 -9.82 -12.10
N THR A 109 -28.05 -8.84 -11.41
CA THR A 109 -28.79 -7.96 -10.48
C THR A 109 -29.73 -7.06 -11.27
N GLY A 110 -31.02 -7.06 -10.92
CA GLY A 110 -32.04 -6.27 -11.60
C GLY A 110 -31.78 -4.76 -11.54
N VAL A 111 -31.79 -4.10 -12.69
CA VAL A 111 -31.54 -2.63 -12.81
C VAL A 111 -32.62 -1.78 -12.14
N ASP A 112 -33.81 -2.35 -11.90
CA ASP A 112 -34.93 -1.71 -11.23
C ASP A 112 -34.89 -1.87 -9.70
N THR A 113 -33.90 -2.58 -9.16
CA THR A 113 -33.71 -2.65 -7.70
C THR A 113 -33.38 -1.27 -7.14
N PRO A 114 -33.81 -0.93 -5.90
CA PRO A 114 -33.52 0.37 -5.31
C PRO A 114 -32.02 0.70 -5.27
N SER A 115 -31.17 -0.30 -5.01
CA SER A 115 -29.71 -0.14 -5.01
C SER A 115 -29.17 0.27 -6.37
N MET A 116 -29.58 -0.39 -7.46
CA MET A 116 -29.14 -0.06 -8.82
C MET A 116 -29.69 1.30 -9.28
N GLN A 117 -30.93 1.65 -8.90
CA GLN A 117 -31.53 2.95 -9.24
C GLN A 117 -30.79 4.12 -8.59
N ARG A 118 -30.42 3.99 -7.31
CA ARG A 118 -29.63 5.02 -6.60
C ARG A 118 -28.23 5.15 -7.20
N ALA A 119 -27.57 4.02 -7.48
CA ALA A 119 -26.27 4.01 -8.14
C ALA A 119 -26.29 4.71 -9.51
N ARG A 120 -27.27 4.41 -10.36
CA ARG A 120 -27.47 5.11 -11.63
C ARG A 120 -27.67 6.62 -11.42
N THR A 121 -28.50 6.99 -10.45
CA THR A 121 -28.77 8.40 -10.14
C THR A 121 -27.50 9.13 -9.74
N PHE A 122 -26.68 8.51 -8.88
CA PHE A 122 -25.38 9.04 -8.51
C PHE A 122 -24.46 9.23 -9.71
N ILE A 123 -24.31 8.19 -10.55
CA ILE A 123 -23.44 8.23 -11.75
C ILE A 123 -23.85 9.38 -12.67
N LEU A 124 -25.15 9.53 -12.96
CA LEU A 124 -25.64 10.60 -13.82
C LEU A 124 -25.39 11.98 -13.21
N ASN A 125 -25.61 12.14 -11.90
CA ASN A 125 -25.32 13.39 -11.18
C ASN A 125 -23.83 13.73 -11.15
N ALA A 126 -22.95 12.72 -11.17
CA ALA A 126 -21.49 12.88 -11.24
C ALA A 126 -20.98 13.20 -12.66
N GLY A 127 -21.87 13.39 -13.65
CA GLY A 127 -21.52 13.69 -15.04
C GLY A 127 -21.57 12.48 -15.98
N GLY A 128 -22.13 11.35 -15.52
CA GLY A 128 -22.23 10.10 -16.27
C GLY A 128 -20.90 9.37 -16.39
N ILE A 129 -20.92 8.21 -17.06
CA ILE A 129 -19.72 7.38 -17.20
C ILE A 129 -18.61 8.05 -18.02
N ALA A 130 -18.90 9.14 -18.75
CA ALA A 130 -17.90 9.96 -19.42
C ALA A 130 -16.83 10.53 -18.45
N ARG A 131 -17.11 10.61 -17.15
CA ARG A 131 -16.23 11.16 -16.12
C ARG A 131 -15.38 10.13 -15.40
N VAL A 132 -15.43 8.85 -15.79
CA VAL A 132 -14.60 7.81 -15.17
C VAL A 132 -13.12 7.94 -15.55
N ARG A 133 -12.25 7.47 -14.65
CA ARG A 133 -10.79 7.42 -14.80
C ARG A 133 -10.35 6.55 -15.99
N VAL A 134 -9.14 6.78 -16.48
CA VAL A 134 -8.54 6.10 -17.64
C VAL A 134 -8.52 4.59 -17.46
N PHE A 135 -8.17 4.09 -16.27
CA PHE A 135 -8.16 2.64 -15.99
C PHE A 135 -9.54 2.00 -16.20
N THR A 136 -10.59 2.63 -15.69
CA THR A 136 -11.98 2.21 -15.91
C THR A 136 -12.35 2.30 -17.39
N ARG A 137 -11.94 3.34 -18.11
CA ARG A 137 -12.19 3.46 -19.56
C ARG A 137 -11.57 2.30 -20.35
N ILE A 138 -10.37 1.85 -19.97
CA ILE A 138 -9.71 0.70 -20.62
C ILE A 138 -10.59 -0.54 -20.49
N PHE A 139 -11.04 -0.90 -19.28
CA PHE A 139 -11.90 -2.07 -19.10
C PHE A 139 -13.30 -1.92 -19.68
N LEU A 140 -13.88 -0.71 -19.68
CA LEU A 140 -15.14 -0.50 -20.39
C LEU A 140 -14.95 -0.64 -21.91
N ALA A 141 -13.81 -0.21 -22.45
CA ALA A 141 -13.48 -0.38 -23.88
C ALA A 141 -13.30 -1.86 -24.26
N THR A 142 -12.81 -2.72 -23.35
CA THR A 142 -12.73 -4.17 -23.62
C THR A 142 -14.10 -4.83 -23.78
N PHE A 143 -15.21 -4.16 -23.47
CA PHE A 143 -16.58 -4.63 -23.73
C PHE A 143 -17.35 -3.79 -24.75
N GLY A 144 -16.68 -2.86 -25.45
CA GLY A 144 -17.33 -1.95 -26.40
C GLY A 144 -18.23 -0.89 -25.74
N LEU A 145 -18.09 -0.66 -24.43
CA LEU A 145 -18.85 0.36 -23.70
C LEU A 145 -18.23 1.76 -23.84
N PHE A 146 -16.95 1.80 -24.21
CA PHE A 146 -16.22 2.98 -24.66
C PHE A 146 -15.53 2.65 -25.98
N PRO A 147 -15.43 3.60 -26.93
CA PRO A 147 -14.57 3.42 -28.08
C PRO A 147 -13.10 3.48 -27.63
N TRP A 148 -12.24 2.60 -28.18
CA TRP A 148 -10.80 2.63 -27.90
C TRP A 148 -10.11 3.95 -28.30
N THR A 149 -10.75 4.79 -29.12
CA THR A 149 -10.29 6.15 -29.43
C THR A 149 -10.43 7.13 -28.26
N ALA A 150 -11.25 6.81 -27.25
CA ALA A 150 -11.42 7.59 -26.02
C ALA A 150 -10.47 7.15 -24.88
N VAL A 151 -9.45 6.35 -25.21
CA VAL A 151 -8.40 5.88 -24.32
C VAL A 151 -7.05 6.46 -24.79
N PRO A 152 -6.19 6.97 -23.88
CA PRO A 152 -4.83 7.42 -24.22
C PRO A 152 -4.01 6.37 -24.96
N GLN A 153 -3.08 6.80 -25.83
CA GLN A 153 -2.18 5.88 -26.51
C GLN A 153 -1.14 5.31 -25.53
N LEU A 154 -1.07 3.98 -25.47
CA LEU A 154 -0.03 3.20 -24.79
C LEU A 154 0.68 2.28 -25.80
N PRO A 155 1.67 2.81 -26.55
CA PRO A 155 2.36 2.02 -27.58
C PRO A 155 3.29 0.98 -26.93
N VAL A 156 3.17 -0.28 -27.37
CA VAL A 156 4.00 -1.39 -26.87
C VAL A 156 5.50 -1.18 -27.10
N GLU A 157 5.89 -0.34 -28.05
CA GLU A 157 7.27 0.08 -28.26
C GLU A 157 7.92 0.73 -27.03
N LEU A 158 7.14 1.20 -26.05
CA LEU A 158 7.65 1.70 -24.77
C LEU A 158 8.54 0.67 -24.05
N ILE A 159 8.29 -0.62 -24.23
CA ILE A 159 9.11 -1.70 -23.65
C ILE A 159 10.57 -1.69 -24.16
N LEU A 160 10.81 -1.12 -25.34
CA LEU A 160 12.12 -1.11 -25.98
C LEU A 160 12.99 0.08 -25.54
N LEU A 161 12.43 1.04 -24.81
CA LEU A 161 13.18 2.22 -24.37
C LEU A 161 14.24 1.82 -23.32
N PRO A 162 15.54 2.08 -23.55
CA PRO A 162 16.59 1.75 -22.60
C PRO A 162 16.43 2.44 -21.24
N TYR A 163 16.99 1.85 -20.18
CA TYR A 163 16.89 2.34 -18.81
C TYR A 163 17.45 3.76 -18.59
N PHE A 164 18.37 4.22 -19.46
CA PHE A 164 18.96 5.56 -19.40
C PHE A 164 18.09 6.64 -20.07
N CYS A 165 17.05 6.26 -20.81
CA CYS A 165 16.13 7.24 -21.41
C CYS A 165 15.26 7.89 -20.34
N PRO A 166 14.88 9.18 -20.49
CA PRO A 166 14.08 9.90 -19.50
C PRO A 166 12.66 9.32 -19.32
N ILE A 167 12.14 8.66 -20.35
CA ILE A 167 10.89 7.90 -20.32
C ILE A 167 11.26 6.46 -20.67
N ASN A 168 11.07 5.54 -19.72
CA ASN A 168 11.18 4.10 -19.91
C ASN A 168 10.45 3.39 -18.76
N ILE A 169 10.16 2.09 -18.92
CA ILE A 169 9.37 1.34 -17.93
C ILE A 169 10.03 1.26 -16.54
N TYR A 170 11.35 1.34 -16.45
CA TYR A 170 12.10 1.34 -15.19
C TYR A 170 12.13 2.71 -14.50
N LYS A 171 11.57 3.76 -15.11
CA LYS A 171 11.29 5.03 -14.43
C LYS A 171 9.88 5.10 -13.85
N PHE A 172 9.04 4.11 -14.11
CA PHE A 172 7.81 3.90 -13.36
C PHE A 172 8.08 3.07 -12.12
N ALA A 173 7.35 3.34 -11.05
CA ALA A 173 7.35 2.54 -9.83
C ALA A 173 7.04 1.06 -10.13
N SER A 174 7.46 0.14 -9.26
CA SER A 174 7.27 -1.31 -9.42
C SER A 174 5.82 -1.69 -9.77
N TRP A 175 4.85 -1.17 -9.01
CA TRP A 175 3.43 -1.43 -9.20
C TRP A 175 2.92 -0.92 -10.56
N ALA A 176 3.35 0.27 -10.96
CA ALA A 176 2.99 0.89 -12.22
C ALA A 176 3.62 0.14 -13.40
N ARG A 177 4.90 -0.24 -13.29
CA ARG A 177 5.63 -1.00 -14.29
C ARG A 177 4.98 -2.35 -14.55
N GLY A 178 4.71 -3.11 -13.50
CA GLY A 178 4.03 -4.40 -13.57
C GLY A 178 2.63 -4.31 -14.17
N THR A 179 1.93 -3.19 -13.96
CA THR A 179 0.58 -2.95 -14.52
C THR A 179 0.64 -2.48 -15.97
N ILE A 180 1.56 -1.58 -16.31
CA ILE A 180 1.68 -1.00 -17.65
C ILE A 180 2.12 -2.06 -18.66
N ALA A 181 3.06 -2.94 -18.32
CA ALA A 181 3.53 -3.95 -19.27
C ALA A 181 2.40 -4.78 -19.92
N PRO A 182 1.48 -5.43 -19.19
CA PRO A 182 0.34 -6.10 -19.81
C PRO A 182 -0.64 -5.13 -20.49
N LEU A 183 -0.84 -3.91 -19.96
CA LEU A 183 -1.67 -2.90 -20.62
C LEU A 183 -1.15 -2.49 -22.00
N LEU A 184 0.17 -2.51 -22.23
CA LEU A 184 0.75 -2.28 -23.55
C LEU A 184 0.25 -3.31 -24.58
N ILE A 185 0.07 -4.57 -24.16
CA ILE A 185 -0.48 -5.65 -25.00
C ILE A 185 -1.98 -5.47 -25.18
N ILE A 186 -2.72 -5.20 -24.10
CA ILE A 186 -4.17 -4.99 -24.16
C ILE A 186 -4.52 -3.81 -25.09
N CYS A 187 -3.86 -2.66 -24.92
CA CYS A 187 -4.05 -1.48 -25.77
C CYS A 187 -3.50 -1.65 -27.18
N ASN A 188 -2.59 -2.60 -27.40
CA ASN A 188 -2.18 -2.99 -28.75
C ASN A 188 -3.30 -3.71 -29.49
N HIS A 189 -3.95 -4.69 -28.84
CA HIS A 189 -4.99 -5.53 -29.45
C HIS A 189 -6.36 -4.86 -29.50
N GLN A 190 -6.66 -3.98 -28.55
CA GLN A 190 -7.96 -3.29 -28.46
C GLN A 190 -9.14 -4.27 -28.53
N PRO A 191 -9.18 -5.31 -27.66
CA PRO A 191 -10.20 -6.35 -27.78
C PRO A 191 -11.60 -5.83 -27.47
N VAL A 192 -12.60 -6.59 -27.92
CA VAL A 192 -14.00 -6.44 -27.53
C VAL A 192 -14.51 -7.83 -27.15
N TYR A 193 -14.94 -7.99 -25.91
CA TYR A 193 -15.51 -9.23 -25.35
C TYR A 193 -17.03 -9.11 -25.22
N ALA A 194 -17.70 -10.26 -25.16
CA ALA A 194 -19.15 -10.32 -25.05
C ALA A 194 -19.62 -9.99 -23.62
N LEU A 195 -20.71 -9.23 -23.53
CA LEU A 195 -21.52 -9.06 -22.32
C LEU A 195 -22.78 -9.93 -22.41
N PRO A 196 -23.62 -10.01 -21.36
CA PRO A 196 -24.87 -10.77 -21.41
C PRO A 196 -25.84 -10.36 -22.54
N ASN A 197 -25.74 -9.14 -23.08
CA ASN A 197 -26.51 -8.70 -24.27
C ASN A 197 -25.81 -8.99 -25.61
N GLY A 198 -24.68 -9.69 -25.62
CA GLY A 198 -23.93 -10.08 -26.80
C GLY A 198 -22.61 -9.32 -27.01
N LEU A 199 -21.95 -9.65 -28.12
CA LEU A 199 -20.70 -9.02 -28.56
C LEU A 199 -21.02 -7.81 -29.46
N SER A 200 -20.55 -6.62 -29.09
CA SER A 200 -20.69 -5.39 -29.88
C SER A 200 -19.55 -4.42 -29.58
N ALA A 201 -18.99 -3.78 -30.63
CA ALA A 201 -18.00 -2.71 -30.48
C ALA A 201 -18.63 -1.38 -30.01
N ASP A 202 -19.93 -1.21 -30.24
CA ASP A 202 -20.75 -0.07 -29.80
C ASP A 202 -21.83 -0.57 -28.84
N ASN A 203 -21.41 -1.22 -27.75
CA ASN A 203 -22.30 -1.91 -26.84
C ASN A 203 -23.18 -0.91 -26.05
N ASP A 204 -24.49 -1.17 -26.00
CA ASP A 204 -25.49 -0.35 -25.32
C ASP A 204 -25.76 -0.73 -23.86
N TYR A 205 -25.01 -1.73 -23.34
CA TYR A 205 -25.28 -2.30 -22.02
C TYR A 205 -25.21 -1.28 -20.88
N LEU A 206 -24.52 -0.15 -21.02
CA LEU A 206 -24.51 0.93 -20.02
C LEU A 206 -25.08 2.26 -20.54
N ASP A 207 -25.86 2.29 -21.64
CA ASP A 207 -26.37 3.53 -22.25
C ASP A 207 -27.18 4.40 -21.27
N THR A 208 -27.88 3.76 -20.33
CA THR A 208 -28.65 4.47 -19.28
C THR A 208 -27.79 5.22 -18.25
N LEU A 209 -26.47 5.03 -18.28
CA LEU A 209 -25.51 5.71 -17.40
C LEU A 209 -24.77 6.87 -18.10
N TRP A 210 -24.99 7.05 -19.41
CA TRP A 210 -24.47 8.19 -20.17
C TRP A 210 -25.43 9.38 -20.07
N LEU A 211 -24.86 10.59 -20.02
CA LEU A 211 -25.63 11.82 -20.26
C LEU A 211 -25.94 12.01 -21.76
N ASP A 212 -25.02 11.59 -22.62
CA ASP A 212 -25.18 11.54 -24.08
C ASP A 212 -24.64 10.21 -24.62
N PRO A 213 -25.48 9.16 -24.74
CA PRO A 213 -25.06 7.87 -25.27
C PRO A 213 -24.75 7.91 -26.78
N THR A 214 -25.12 8.99 -27.49
CA THR A 214 -24.88 9.10 -28.94
C THR A 214 -23.45 9.54 -29.27
N ASN A 215 -22.74 10.12 -28.30
CA ASN A 215 -21.35 10.54 -28.42
C ASN A 215 -20.49 9.98 -27.28
N LYS A 216 -20.01 8.75 -27.46
CA LYS A 216 -19.13 8.07 -26.49
C LYS A 216 -17.65 8.43 -26.62
N ASN A 217 -17.26 9.16 -27.68
CA ASN A 217 -15.86 9.54 -27.92
C ASN A 217 -15.49 10.82 -27.16
N VAL A 218 -15.40 10.71 -25.84
CA VAL A 218 -15.19 11.83 -24.93
C VAL A 218 -13.71 12.04 -24.57
N PRO A 219 -13.26 13.29 -24.34
CA PRO A 219 -11.89 13.57 -23.89
C PRO A 219 -11.54 12.84 -22.58
N TYR A 220 -10.29 12.41 -22.43
CA TYR A 220 -9.74 11.79 -21.19
C TYR A 220 -8.86 12.73 -20.37
N GLY A 221 -8.53 13.91 -20.88
CA GLY A 221 -7.68 14.88 -20.20
C GLY A 221 -8.06 16.32 -20.51
N PRO A 222 -7.40 17.29 -19.85
CA PRO A 222 -7.60 18.71 -20.10
C PRO A 222 -7.26 19.09 -21.55
N SER A 223 -7.84 20.20 -22.02
CA SER A 223 -7.53 20.67 -23.38
C SER A 223 -6.11 21.24 -23.45
N LEU A 224 -5.54 21.31 -24.66
CA LEU A 224 -4.23 21.94 -24.86
C LEU A 224 -4.24 23.43 -24.44
N CYS A 225 -5.38 24.10 -24.59
CA CYS A 225 -5.55 25.48 -24.15
C CYS A 225 -5.50 25.57 -22.62
N ASP A 226 -6.21 24.70 -21.91
CA ASP A 226 -6.23 24.68 -20.43
C ASP A 226 -4.81 24.46 -19.89
N LEU A 227 -4.10 23.47 -20.43
CA LEU A 227 -2.71 23.18 -20.05
C LEU A 227 -1.76 24.36 -20.32
N LEU A 228 -1.96 25.09 -21.42
CA LEU A 228 -1.20 26.31 -21.72
C LEU A 228 -1.53 27.44 -20.73
N PHE A 229 -2.81 27.62 -20.38
CA PHE A 229 -3.24 28.64 -19.42
C PHE A 229 -2.73 28.35 -18.00
N GLU A 230 -2.70 27.08 -17.60
CA GLU A 230 -2.19 26.61 -16.31
C GLU A 230 -0.65 26.53 -16.24
N TRP A 231 0.04 26.79 -17.36
CA TRP A 231 1.50 26.65 -17.49
C TRP A 231 2.01 25.24 -17.17
N ASP A 232 1.20 24.20 -17.36
CA ASP A 232 1.62 22.79 -17.22
C ASP A 232 2.35 22.34 -18.50
N ILE A 233 3.63 22.72 -18.62
CA ILE A 233 4.47 22.43 -19.78
C ILE A 233 4.63 20.92 -20.01
N ALA A 234 4.76 20.14 -18.92
CA ALA A 234 4.92 18.69 -19.01
C ALA A 234 3.62 18.03 -19.52
N GLY A 235 2.47 18.38 -18.92
CA GLY A 235 1.16 17.91 -19.36
C GLY A 235 0.86 18.30 -20.81
N LEU A 236 1.23 19.52 -21.21
CA LEU A 236 1.12 19.98 -22.60
C LEU A 236 1.97 19.11 -23.55
N ALA A 237 3.24 18.89 -23.21
CA ALA A 237 4.15 18.09 -24.02
C ALA A 237 3.65 16.66 -24.21
N PHE A 238 3.17 16.02 -23.13
CA PHE A 238 2.62 14.67 -23.23
C PHE A 238 1.29 14.63 -23.97
N SER A 239 0.42 15.62 -23.80
CA SER A 239 -0.84 15.71 -24.56
C SER A 239 -0.61 15.90 -26.05
N ILE A 240 0.43 16.65 -26.45
CA ILE A 240 0.86 16.76 -27.84
C ILE A 240 1.43 15.42 -28.32
N LEU A 241 2.32 14.80 -27.55
CA LEU A 241 2.91 13.51 -27.90
C LEU A 241 1.85 12.44 -28.14
N ASP A 242 0.87 12.35 -27.25
CA ASP A 242 -0.25 11.41 -27.33
C ASP A 242 -1.11 11.66 -28.59
N LYS A 243 -1.41 12.93 -28.92
CA LYS A 243 -2.07 13.28 -30.19
C LYS A 243 -1.22 12.92 -31.41
N VAL A 244 0.09 13.15 -31.38
CA VAL A 244 0.99 12.74 -32.48
C VAL A 244 0.99 11.22 -32.62
N LEU A 245 1.10 10.47 -31.52
CA LEU A 245 1.02 9.02 -31.52
C LEU A 245 -0.32 8.57 -32.13
N TYR A 246 -1.44 9.17 -31.73
CA TYR A 246 -2.75 8.87 -32.31
C TYR A 246 -2.77 9.07 -33.83
N GLN A 247 -2.27 10.21 -34.33
CA GLN A 247 -2.18 10.49 -35.77
C GLN A 247 -1.27 9.50 -36.51
N LEU A 248 -0.26 8.96 -35.83
CA LEU A 248 0.64 7.91 -36.34
C LEU A 248 0.09 6.49 -36.12
N ASN A 249 -1.22 6.34 -35.85
CA ASN A 249 -1.87 5.07 -35.54
C ASN A 249 -1.20 4.33 -34.36
N GLY A 250 -0.71 5.08 -33.37
CA GLY A 250 0.03 4.59 -32.22
C GLY A 250 1.29 3.81 -32.59
N LEU A 251 1.94 4.12 -33.72
CA LEU A 251 3.08 3.40 -34.29
C LEU A 251 2.79 1.97 -34.79
N ARG A 252 1.51 1.54 -34.82
CA ARG A 252 1.10 0.18 -35.26
C ARG A 252 1.54 -0.16 -36.68
N SER A 253 1.68 0.86 -37.52
CA SER A 253 2.02 0.71 -38.93
C SER A 253 3.53 0.54 -39.20
N ILE A 254 4.40 0.62 -38.19
CA ILE A 254 5.86 0.45 -38.37
C ILE A 254 6.17 -1.05 -38.50
N PRO A 255 6.60 -1.53 -39.68
CA PRO A 255 6.86 -2.96 -39.91
C PRO A 255 8.01 -3.45 -39.03
N LEU A 256 7.93 -4.72 -38.58
CA LEU A 256 8.93 -5.43 -37.77
C LEU A 256 9.13 -4.90 -36.34
N LEU A 257 9.08 -3.58 -36.11
CA LEU A 257 9.21 -2.99 -34.78
C LEU A 257 8.09 -3.43 -33.84
N ARG A 258 6.84 -3.35 -34.29
CA ARG A 258 5.67 -3.72 -33.48
C ARG A 258 5.67 -5.20 -33.05
N PRO A 259 5.86 -6.18 -33.95
CA PRO A 259 5.99 -7.58 -33.55
C PRO A 259 7.18 -7.86 -32.62
N TYR A 260 8.30 -7.15 -32.81
CA TYR A 260 9.46 -7.27 -31.93
C TYR A 260 9.17 -6.73 -30.53
N ALA A 261 8.60 -5.51 -30.42
CA ALA A 261 8.18 -4.91 -29.17
C ALA A 261 7.19 -5.79 -28.41
N ARG A 262 6.16 -6.35 -29.09
CA ARG A 262 5.23 -7.30 -28.47
C ARG A 262 5.94 -8.52 -27.88
N ARG A 263 6.89 -9.10 -28.62
CA ARG A 263 7.66 -10.26 -28.16
C ARG A 263 8.52 -9.95 -26.93
N GLU A 264 9.20 -8.81 -26.93
CA GLU A 264 9.99 -8.37 -25.77
C GLU A 264 9.11 -8.05 -24.57
N CYS A 265 7.92 -7.48 -24.79
CA CYS A 265 6.94 -7.24 -23.74
C CYS A 265 6.41 -8.55 -23.13
N MET A 266 6.04 -9.53 -23.96
CA MET A 266 5.61 -10.84 -23.47
C MET A 266 6.72 -11.60 -22.76
N LYS A 267 7.96 -11.50 -23.25
CA LYS A 267 9.12 -12.04 -22.54
C LYS A 267 9.28 -11.37 -21.18
N TRP A 268 9.19 -10.04 -21.11
CA TRP A 268 9.29 -9.31 -19.85
C TRP A 268 8.25 -9.75 -18.82
N ILE A 269 6.99 -9.96 -19.26
CA ILE A 269 5.88 -10.46 -18.43
C ILE A 269 6.16 -11.89 -17.95
N LEU A 270 6.55 -12.80 -18.85
CA LEU A 270 6.87 -14.20 -18.52
C LEU A 270 8.04 -14.32 -17.54
N ASP A 271 9.10 -13.54 -17.74
CA ASP A 271 10.31 -13.56 -16.91
C ASP A 271 10.03 -13.12 -15.46
N ARG A 272 8.87 -12.49 -15.19
CA ARG A 272 8.45 -11.96 -13.89
C ARG A 272 7.26 -12.70 -13.28
N GLN A 273 6.78 -13.75 -13.93
CA GLN A 273 5.78 -14.62 -13.33
C GLN A 273 6.44 -15.47 -12.25
N GLU A 274 5.91 -15.42 -11.03
CA GLU A 274 6.32 -16.33 -9.97
C GLU A 274 5.94 -17.77 -10.31
N LYS A 275 6.62 -18.74 -9.70
CA LYS A 275 6.29 -20.16 -9.90
C LYS A 275 4.85 -20.51 -9.52
N THR A 276 4.27 -19.73 -8.62
CA THR A 276 2.88 -19.84 -8.15
C THR A 276 1.88 -19.14 -9.07
N GLY A 277 2.37 -18.36 -10.04
CA GLY A 277 1.55 -17.63 -11.00
C GLY A 277 1.45 -16.13 -10.75
N ASP A 278 1.90 -15.64 -9.61
CA ASP A 278 1.79 -14.24 -9.20
C ASP A 278 2.66 -13.31 -10.05
N TRP A 279 2.24 -12.04 -10.16
CA TRP A 279 3.06 -10.95 -10.65
C TRP A 279 3.05 -9.83 -9.63
N ALA A 280 4.23 -9.49 -9.13
CA ALA A 280 4.45 -8.39 -8.18
C ALA A 280 3.63 -8.46 -6.89
N GLY A 281 2.98 -9.60 -6.59
CA GLY A 281 2.15 -9.76 -5.39
C GLY A 281 0.89 -8.88 -5.34
N ILE A 282 0.48 -8.26 -6.46
CA ILE A 282 -0.65 -7.32 -6.50
C ILE A 282 -1.61 -7.61 -7.64
N PHE A 283 -2.89 -7.28 -7.44
CA PHE A 283 -3.98 -7.61 -8.36
C PHE A 283 -3.78 -7.06 -9.79
N PRO A 284 -3.48 -5.76 -10.02
CA PRO A 284 -3.53 -5.21 -11.38
C PRO A 284 -2.54 -5.84 -12.38
N PRO A 285 -1.26 -6.10 -12.04
CA PRO A 285 -0.33 -6.86 -12.87
C PRO A 285 -0.79 -8.30 -13.16
N MET A 286 -1.32 -9.01 -12.15
CA MET A 286 -1.82 -10.38 -12.34
C MET A 286 -3.02 -10.40 -13.28
N HIS A 287 -3.99 -9.54 -13.02
CA HIS A 287 -5.19 -9.35 -13.82
C HIS A 287 -4.87 -9.01 -15.28
N GLY A 288 -4.01 -8.00 -15.49
CA GLY A 288 -3.59 -7.60 -16.84
C GLY A 288 -2.79 -8.68 -17.57
N SER A 289 -1.93 -9.41 -16.88
CA SER A 289 -1.07 -10.44 -17.50
C SER A 289 -1.89 -11.59 -18.05
N VAL A 290 -2.95 -12.01 -17.36
CA VAL A 290 -3.88 -13.05 -17.86
C VAL A 290 -4.52 -12.59 -19.18
N TYR A 291 -5.03 -11.36 -19.28
CA TYR A 291 -5.51 -10.79 -20.54
C TYR A 291 -4.43 -10.79 -21.62
N ALA A 292 -3.23 -10.33 -21.30
CA ALA A 292 -2.12 -10.23 -22.26
C ALA A 292 -1.78 -11.60 -22.87
N PHE A 293 -1.74 -12.67 -22.07
CA PHE A 293 -1.49 -14.02 -22.59
C PHE A 293 -2.58 -14.50 -23.55
N VAL A 294 -3.85 -14.38 -23.17
CA VAL A 294 -4.96 -14.84 -24.02
C VAL A 294 -4.98 -14.06 -25.34
N LEU A 295 -4.72 -12.74 -25.29
CA LEU A 295 -4.63 -11.90 -26.49
C LEU A 295 -3.41 -12.24 -27.39
N GLU A 296 -2.36 -12.82 -26.81
CA GLU A 296 -1.18 -13.30 -27.51
C GLU A 296 -1.30 -14.77 -27.93
N GLY A 297 -2.49 -15.36 -27.80
CA GLY A 297 -2.83 -16.67 -28.35
C GLY A 297 -2.61 -17.86 -27.41
N TYR A 298 -2.34 -17.63 -26.12
CA TYR A 298 -2.29 -18.69 -25.13
C TYR A 298 -3.70 -19.20 -24.81
N ALA A 299 -3.83 -20.51 -24.64
CA ALA A 299 -5.06 -21.14 -24.20
C ALA A 299 -5.24 -21.02 -22.67
N LEU A 300 -6.47 -21.19 -22.18
CA LEU A 300 -6.77 -21.08 -20.74
C LEU A 300 -6.07 -22.17 -19.89
N ASP A 301 -5.76 -23.31 -20.50
CA ASP A 301 -5.05 -24.44 -19.88
C ASP A 301 -3.51 -24.32 -19.97
N ASP A 302 -2.99 -23.40 -20.78
CA ASP A 302 -1.56 -23.11 -20.82
C ASP A 302 -1.09 -22.62 -19.45
N ALA A 303 0.07 -23.13 -19.01
CA ALA A 303 0.55 -22.93 -17.65
C ALA A 303 0.60 -21.46 -17.20
N PRO A 304 1.09 -20.48 -18.00
CA PRO A 304 1.12 -19.08 -17.57
C PRO A 304 -0.28 -18.51 -17.28
N VAL A 305 -1.30 -18.88 -18.07
CA VAL A 305 -2.67 -18.40 -17.91
C VAL A 305 -3.33 -19.06 -16.71
N ARG A 306 -3.28 -20.39 -16.65
CA ARG A 306 -3.88 -21.17 -15.55
C ARG A 306 -3.29 -20.77 -14.19
N LEU A 307 -1.97 -20.66 -14.09
CA LEU A 307 -1.30 -20.24 -12.85
C LEU A 307 -1.66 -18.80 -12.49
N GLY A 308 -1.77 -17.89 -13.47
CA GLY A 308 -2.21 -16.52 -13.21
C GLY A 308 -3.63 -16.43 -12.65
N ILE A 309 -4.54 -17.26 -13.15
CA ILE A 309 -5.91 -17.36 -12.60
C ILE A 309 -5.88 -17.95 -11.18
N GLU A 310 -5.09 -19.01 -10.95
CA GLU A 310 -4.90 -19.59 -9.61
C GLU A 310 -4.33 -18.57 -8.61
N ALA A 311 -3.38 -17.72 -9.03
CA ALA A 311 -2.83 -16.65 -8.19
C ALA A 311 -3.88 -15.59 -7.81
N LEU A 312 -4.75 -15.19 -8.75
CA LEU A 312 -5.88 -14.29 -8.44
C LEU A 312 -6.87 -14.92 -7.46
N GLU A 313 -7.13 -16.22 -7.57
CA GLU A 313 -8.00 -16.97 -6.66
C GLU A 313 -7.40 -17.10 -5.25
N ASN A 314 -6.07 -17.18 -5.14
CA ASN A 314 -5.37 -17.18 -3.84
C ASN A 314 -5.55 -15.86 -3.07
N PHE A 315 -5.98 -14.79 -3.72
CA PHE A 315 -6.27 -13.49 -3.10
C PHE A 315 -7.73 -13.38 -2.64
N THR A 316 -8.54 -14.41 -2.86
CA THR A 316 -9.95 -14.41 -2.44
C THR A 316 -10.09 -14.46 -0.93
N TRP A 317 -11.07 -13.71 -0.42
CA TRP A 317 -11.50 -13.73 0.97
C TRP A 317 -13.02 -13.91 1.01
N GLU A 318 -13.50 -14.78 1.88
CA GLU A 318 -14.93 -15.06 2.03
C GLU A 318 -15.32 -15.10 3.51
N ASP A 319 -16.39 -14.39 3.84
CA ASP A 319 -17.02 -14.40 5.16
C ASP A 319 -18.53 -14.18 5.04
N GLU A 320 -19.22 -13.88 6.14
CA GLU A 320 -20.67 -13.66 6.17
C GLU A 320 -21.16 -12.54 5.23
N THR A 321 -20.30 -11.58 4.89
CA THR A 321 -20.61 -10.44 4.02
C THR A 321 -20.46 -10.77 2.54
N GLY A 322 -19.85 -11.91 2.20
CA GLY A 322 -19.69 -12.40 0.83
C GLY A 322 -18.24 -12.68 0.46
N LYS A 323 -18.02 -12.99 -0.82
CA LYS A 323 -16.72 -13.29 -1.41
C LYS A 323 -16.16 -12.05 -2.10
N ARG A 324 -14.86 -11.81 -1.99
CA ARG A 324 -14.14 -10.71 -2.63
C ARG A 324 -12.71 -11.10 -2.95
N VAL A 325 -12.06 -10.30 -3.79
CA VAL A 325 -10.64 -10.42 -4.11
C VAL A 325 -9.90 -9.27 -3.44
N GLN A 326 -8.83 -9.58 -2.72
CA GLN A 326 -7.94 -8.59 -2.10
C GLN A 326 -7.04 -7.93 -3.17
N PRO A 327 -6.61 -6.68 -2.97
CA PRO A 327 -5.68 -6.03 -3.90
C PRO A 327 -4.25 -6.59 -3.81
N CYS A 328 -3.90 -7.14 -2.65
CA CYS A 328 -2.59 -7.64 -2.23
C CYS A 328 -2.79 -8.48 -0.96
N VAL A 329 -1.76 -9.16 -0.48
CA VAL A 329 -1.77 -9.96 0.77
C VAL A 329 -0.57 -9.59 1.65
N SER A 330 -0.76 -9.43 2.96
CA SER A 330 0.21 -8.82 3.88
C SER A 330 0.92 -9.76 4.89
N PRO A 331 1.21 -11.03 4.58
CA PRO A 331 1.63 -12.00 5.59
C PRO A 331 3.02 -11.72 6.19
N VAL A 332 3.99 -11.21 5.41
CA VAL A 332 5.34 -10.90 5.94
C VAL A 332 5.27 -9.67 6.83
N TRP A 333 4.58 -8.63 6.35
CA TRP A 333 4.33 -7.40 7.09
C TRP A 333 3.62 -7.64 8.42
N ASP A 334 2.49 -8.35 8.39
CA ASP A 334 1.70 -8.64 9.58
C ASP A 334 2.49 -9.50 10.57
N THR A 335 3.28 -10.45 10.09
CA THR A 335 4.11 -11.30 10.95
C THR A 335 5.25 -10.52 11.59
N ALA A 336 5.92 -9.62 10.84
CA ALA A 336 6.97 -8.78 11.37
C ALA A 336 6.43 -7.82 12.43
N LEU A 337 5.33 -7.12 12.15
CA LEU A 337 4.71 -6.18 13.08
C LEU A 337 4.11 -6.89 14.30
N MET A 338 3.44 -8.04 14.14
CA MET A 338 2.98 -8.81 15.28
C MET A 338 4.15 -9.24 16.18
N SER A 339 5.27 -9.68 15.57
CA SER A 339 6.49 -10.06 16.30
C SER A 339 7.12 -8.88 17.05
N ILE A 340 7.13 -7.68 16.47
CA ILE A 340 7.55 -6.44 17.15
C ILE A 340 6.64 -6.16 18.34
N GLY A 341 5.31 -6.22 18.15
CA GLY A 341 4.35 -5.99 19.22
C GLY A 341 4.50 -6.98 20.37
N LEU A 342 4.69 -8.27 20.07
CA LEU A 342 4.97 -9.29 21.07
C LEU A 342 6.32 -9.07 21.76
N SER A 343 7.33 -8.52 21.08
CA SER A 343 8.63 -8.18 21.68
C SER A 343 8.59 -6.93 22.55
N ASP A 344 7.64 -6.02 22.30
CA ASP A 344 7.41 -4.81 23.08
C ASP A 344 6.65 -5.09 24.39
N VAL A 345 6.04 -6.27 24.58
CA VAL A 345 5.40 -6.65 25.85
C VAL A 345 6.40 -7.23 26.86
N MET A 346 6.03 -7.24 28.15
CA MET A 346 6.91 -7.63 29.26
C MET A 346 7.34 -9.11 29.28
N SER A 347 6.52 -9.99 28.69
CA SER A 347 6.70 -11.45 28.72
C SER A 347 6.34 -12.04 27.35
N PRO A 348 7.18 -11.85 26.32
CA PRO A 348 6.94 -12.49 25.03
C PRO A 348 6.90 -14.01 25.21
N ASP A 349 5.91 -14.66 24.61
CA ASP A 349 5.98 -16.10 24.37
C ASP A 349 7.08 -16.34 23.32
N ARG A 350 8.30 -16.58 23.79
CA ARG A 350 9.47 -16.68 22.90
C ARG A 350 9.31 -17.78 21.84
N PRO A 351 8.84 -19.01 22.16
CA PRO A 351 8.62 -20.04 21.16
C PRO A 351 7.74 -19.65 19.97
N ILE A 352 6.68 -18.86 20.15
CA ILE A 352 5.86 -18.43 19.01
C ILE A 352 6.59 -17.41 18.15
N VAL A 353 7.27 -16.44 18.77
CA VAL A 353 8.01 -15.39 18.04
C VAL A 353 9.19 -16.02 17.30
N ASP A 354 9.87 -17.01 17.90
CA ASP A 354 10.92 -17.78 17.24
C ASP A 354 10.43 -18.52 15.99
N ARG A 355 9.23 -19.12 16.05
CA ARG A 355 8.59 -19.77 14.89
C ARG A 355 8.22 -18.74 13.82
N ALA A 356 7.61 -17.63 14.20
CA ALA A 356 7.25 -16.54 13.30
C ALA A 356 8.48 -15.96 12.58
N LEU A 357 9.55 -15.65 13.32
CA LEU A 357 10.79 -15.14 12.74
C LEU A 357 11.51 -16.18 11.89
N THR A 358 11.39 -17.48 12.21
CA THR A 358 11.90 -18.56 11.35
C THR A 358 11.11 -18.63 10.04
N TRP A 359 9.79 -18.49 10.11
CA TRP A 359 8.92 -18.42 8.94
C TRP A 359 9.27 -17.21 8.06
N VAL A 360 9.47 -16.02 8.66
CA VAL A 360 9.87 -14.82 7.92
C VAL A 360 11.24 -15.02 7.27
N ARG A 361 12.25 -15.48 8.01
CA ARG A 361 13.60 -15.73 7.48
C ARG A 361 13.61 -16.69 6.29
N SER A 362 12.72 -17.67 6.26
CA SER A 362 12.62 -18.60 5.13
C SER A 362 12.16 -17.95 3.81
N ARG A 363 11.66 -16.71 3.88
CA ARG A 363 11.22 -15.89 2.73
C ARG A 363 12.22 -14.83 2.32
N GLN A 364 13.38 -14.76 2.96
CA GLN A 364 14.40 -13.79 2.60
C GLN A 364 14.88 -14.01 1.16
N LEU A 365 14.87 -12.94 0.37
CA LEU A 365 15.27 -12.97 -1.02
C LEU A 365 16.77 -12.79 -1.14
N LEU A 366 17.48 -13.92 -1.23
CA LEU A 366 18.92 -13.97 -1.47
C LEU A 366 19.27 -14.22 -2.95
N HIS A 367 18.34 -14.79 -3.73
CA HIS A 367 18.38 -14.98 -5.18
C HIS A 367 16.94 -15.33 -5.65
N PRO A 368 16.51 -15.06 -6.90
CA PRO A 368 17.13 -14.24 -7.96
C PRO A 368 17.07 -12.74 -7.66
N ARG A 369 17.62 -11.93 -8.57
CA ARG A 369 17.69 -10.46 -8.45
C ARG A 369 16.46 -9.83 -9.08
N GLY A 370 15.78 -8.99 -8.31
CA GLY A 370 14.60 -8.24 -8.75
C GLY A 370 14.93 -7.04 -9.62
N ASP A 371 13.88 -6.28 -9.93
CA ASP A 371 13.91 -5.20 -10.91
C ASP A 371 14.78 -4.00 -10.45
N TRP A 372 14.93 -3.81 -9.13
CA TRP A 372 15.84 -2.83 -8.51
C TRP A 372 17.30 -2.98 -8.98
N CYS A 373 17.70 -4.16 -9.43
CA CYS A 373 19.05 -4.40 -9.97
C CYS A 373 19.34 -3.65 -11.27
N VAL A 374 18.33 -3.11 -11.96
CA VAL A 374 18.53 -2.28 -13.16
C VAL A 374 19.40 -1.06 -12.83
N TYR A 375 19.16 -0.40 -11.69
CA TYR A 375 19.96 0.74 -11.22
C TYR A 375 20.98 0.38 -10.15
N ARG A 376 20.94 -0.83 -9.60
CA ARG A 376 21.89 -1.36 -8.61
C ARG A 376 22.42 -2.75 -8.99
N PRO A 377 23.07 -2.92 -10.15
CA PRO A 377 23.44 -4.24 -10.69
C PRO A 377 24.51 -4.98 -9.88
N HIS A 378 25.21 -4.29 -8.98
CA HIS A 378 26.25 -4.88 -8.13
C HIS A 378 25.82 -5.01 -6.66
N LEU A 379 24.62 -4.54 -6.31
CA LEU A 379 24.12 -4.67 -4.94
C LEU A 379 23.74 -6.13 -4.65
N ALA A 380 24.15 -6.60 -3.48
CA ALA A 380 23.80 -7.93 -3.00
C ALA A 380 22.31 -7.95 -2.60
N PRO A 381 21.54 -8.97 -3.02
CA PRO A 381 20.17 -9.17 -2.57
C PRO A 381 20.14 -9.53 -1.08
N GLY A 382 19.06 -9.12 -0.40
CA GLY A 382 18.84 -9.45 1.01
C GLY A 382 17.50 -8.99 1.57
N GLY A 383 16.61 -8.47 0.71
CA GLY A 383 15.33 -7.91 1.12
C GLY A 383 14.27 -8.98 1.41
N PHE A 384 13.16 -8.49 1.93
CA PHE A 384 11.91 -9.21 2.10
C PHE A 384 10.83 -8.48 1.31
N SER A 385 9.80 -9.21 0.90
CA SER A 385 8.62 -8.64 0.24
C SER A 385 7.43 -8.73 1.19
N PHE A 386 6.46 -7.86 0.99
CA PHE A 386 5.19 -7.83 1.71
C PHE A 386 4.39 -9.15 1.65
N GLU A 387 4.38 -9.81 0.48
CA GLU A 387 3.53 -10.97 0.17
C GLU A 387 4.19 -12.34 0.45
N TYR A 388 3.46 -13.43 0.19
CA TYR A 388 4.04 -14.78 0.16
C TYR A 388 5.03 -15.00 -0.99
N HIS A 389 4.71 -14.45 -2.17
CA HIS A 389 5.39 -14.73 -3.44
C HIS A 389 5.59 -13.44 -4.23
N ASN A 390 6.80 -12.88 -4.14
CA ASN A 390 7.18 -11.69 -4.89
C ASN A 390 8.71 -11.54 -4.92
N SER A 391 9.39 -12.38 -5.71
CA SER A 391 10.85 -12.41 -5.80
C SER A 391 11.43 -11.20 -6.53
N CYS A 392 10.64 -10.54 -7.38
CA CYS A 392 11.09 -9.42 -8.20
C CYS A 392 11.07 -8.07 -7.47
N TYR A 393 10.23 -7.93 -6.44
CA TYR A 393 10.00 -6.64 -5.78
C TYR A 393 10.02 -6.76 -4.25
N PRO A 394 11.17 -7.10 -3.63
CA PRO A 394 11.36 -6.79 -2.21
C PRO A 394 11.21 -5.30 -1.98
N ASP A 395 10.71 -4.93 -0.82
CA ASP A 395 10.54 -3.55 -0.39
C ASP A 395 11.34 -3.25 0.88
N VAL A 396 11.79 -2.00 1.00
CA VAL A 396 12.65 -1.59 2.11
C VAL A 396 11.91 -1.50 3.43
N ASP A 397 10.58 -1.32 3.42
CA ASP A 397 9.79 -1.09 4.61
C ASP A 397 9.55 -2.41 5.36
N ASP A 398 9.15 -3.47 4.66
CA ASP A 398 9.11 -4.85 5.16
C ASP A 398 10.50 -5.29 5.62
N THR A 399 11.52 -5.04 4.80
CA THR A 399 12.90 -5.41 5.14
C THR A 399 13.35 -4.74 6.45
N ALA A 400 13.01 -3.46 6.66
CA ALA A 400 13.31 -2.74 7.90
C ALA A 400 12.48 -3.26 9.09
N ALA A 401 11.19 -3.54 8.88
CA ALA A 401 10.33 -4.13 9.90
C ALA A 401 10.84 -5.50 10.36
N VAL A 402 11.33 -6.34 9.42
CA VAL A 402 11.90 -7.66 9.71
C VAL A 402 13.23 -7.55 10.47
N ILE A 403 14.09 -6.57 10.13
CA ILE A 403 15.29 -6.27 10.95
C ILE A 403 14.86 -5.90 12.37
N LEU A 404 13.92 -4.97 12.50
CA LEU A 404 13.46 -4.47 13.79
C LEU A 404 12.86 -5.61 14.63
N ALA A 405 12.03 -6.46 14.04
CA ALA A 405 11.43 -7.63 14.70
C ALA A 405 12.49 -8.60 15.24
N GLN A 406 13.50 -8.93 14.42
CA GLN A 406 14.55 -9.86 14.81
C GLN A 406 15.42 -9.29 15.95
N VAL A 407 15.85 -8.03 15.83
CA VAL A 407 16.77 -7.41 16.79
C VAL A 407 16.05 -7.05 18.11
N LYS A 408 14.78 -6.64 18.07
CA LYS A 408 13.97 -6.43 19.29
C LYS A 408 13.76 -7.73 20.06
N HIS A 409 13.49 -8.83 19.36
CA HIS A 409 13.28 -10.14 20.00
C HIS A 409 14.58 -10.71 20.58
N ASP A 410 15.68 -10.62 19.84
CA ASP A 410 17.01 -11.06 20.25
C ASP A 410 18.10 -10.09 19.75
N ALA A 411 18.69 -9.34 20.69
CA ALA A 411 19.75 -8.37 20.37
C ALA A 411 20.95 -8.99 19.64
N SER A 412 21.23 -10.29 19.85
CA SER A 412 22.32 -10.99 19.14
C SER A 412 22.03 -11.21 17.65
N ALA A 413 20.77 -11.07 17.23
CA ALA A 413 20.37 -11.16 15.83
C ALA A 413 21.00 -10.06 14.96
N VAL A 414 21.55 -8.99 15.55
CA VAL A 414 22.31 -7.95 14.83
C VAL A 414 23.47 -8.54 14.01
N ASP A 415 24.03 -9.67 14.46
CA ASP A 415 25.09 -10.41 13.77
C ASP A 415 24.60 -11.58 12.92
N SER A 416 23.28 -11.79 12.84
CA SER A 416 22.72 -12.85 12.03
C SER A 416 22.95 -12.58 10.54
N PRO A 417 23.22 -13.62 9.71
CA PRO A 417 23.34 -13.44 8.27
C PRO A 417 22.11 -12.79 7.64
N SER A 418 20.93 -13.05 8.20
CA SER A 418 19.66 -12.48 7.73
C SER A 418 19.62 -10.96 7.90
N VAL A 419 19.89 -10.46 9.11
CA VAL A 419 19.90 -9.02 9.40
C VAL A 419 21.01 -8.30 8.63
N LEU A 420 22.21 -8.90 8.54
CA LEU A 420 23.33 -8.30 7.81
C LEU A 420 23.05 -8.18 6.30
N ALA A 421 22.45 -9.20 5.68
CA ALA A 421 22.06 -9.16 4.27
C ALA A 421 20.96 -8.12 4.01
N ALA A 422 19.95 -8.08 4.89
CA ALA A 422 18.85 -7.12 4.83
C ALA A 422 19.35 -5.67 4.95
N ALA A 423 20.18 -5.38 5.96
CA ALA A 423 20.76 -4.06 6.16
C ALA A 423 21.68 -3.64 5.01
N THR A 424 22.48 -4.57 4.46
CA THR A 424 23.33 -4.31 3.29
C THR A 424 22.49 -3.94 2.06
N TRP A 425 21.38 -4.65 1.85
CA TRP A 425 20.46 -4.36 0.76
C TRP A 425 19.82 -2.97 0.94
N ILE A 426 19.23 -2.65 2.11
CA ILE A 426 18.65 -1.33 2.40
C ILE A 426 19.68 -0.20 2.19
N LEU A 427 20.93 -0.38 2.65
CA LEU A 427 21.99 0.62 2.44
C LEU A 427 22.23 0.93 0.97
N GLY A 428 22.18 -0.07 0.09
CA GLY A 428 22.33 0.12 -1.36
C GLY A 428 21.11 0.74 -2.05
N MET A 429 19.96 0.72 -1.38
CA MET A 429 18.67 1.25 -1.85
C MET A 429 18.42 2.70 -1.40
N GLN A 430 19.37 3.36 -0.70
CA GLN A 430 19.21 4.76 -0.29
C GLN A 430 19.26 5.69 -1.50
N ASN A 431 18.32 6.64 -1.58
CA ASN A 431 18.27 7.64 -2.64
C ASN A 431 19.31 8.76 -2.43
N PRO A 432 19.67 9.53 -3.47
CA PRO A 432 20.60 10.65 -3.35
C PRO A 432 20.16 11.76 -2.39
N ASP A 433 18.85 11.95 -2.20
CA ASP A 433 18.27 12.89 -1.23
C ASP A 433 18.45 12.48 0.25
N GLY A 434 18.86 11.24 0.50
CA GLY A 434 19.09 10.69 1.83
C GLY A 434 17.92 9.87 2.39
N GLY A 435 16.76 9.91 1.74
CA GLY A 435 15.61 9.09 2.11
C GLY A 435 15.60 7.74 1.39
N TRP A 436 14.52 6.99 1.62
CA TRP A 436 14.22 5.75 0.89
C TRP A 436 12.78 5.77 0.37
N ALA A 437 12.63 5.26 -0.84
CA ALA A 437 11.35 4.89 -1.43
C ALA A 437 11.05 3.41 -1.13
N ALA A 438 9.89 2.89 -1.53
CA ALA A 438 9.49 1.53 -1.14
C ALA A 438 10.29 0.43 -1.86
N PHE A 439 10.44 0.49 -3.19
CA PHE A 439 10.96 -0.61 -4.01
C PHE A 439 12.19 -0.24 -4.83
N ASP A 440 12.27 1.00 -5.32
CA ASP A 440 13.26 1.41 -6.31
C ASP A 440 14.09 2.63 -5.86
N VAL A 441 15.30 2.72 -6.42
CA VAL A 441 16.15 3.91 -6.32
C VAL A 441 15.90 4.88 -7.48
N GLU A 442 15.96 6.18 -7.21
CA GLU A 442 15.87 7.27 -8.19
C GLU A 442 14.62 7.18 -9.09
N ASN A 443 13.52 6.69 -8.50
CA ASN A 443 12.20 6.61 -9.12
C ASN A 443 11.38 7.88 -8.80
N ASP A 444 12.00 9.04 -9.06
CA ASP A 444 11.57 10.37 -8.62
C ASP A 444 11.18 11.29 -9.78
N LYS A 445 10.94 10.72 -10.97
CA LYS A 445 10.64 11.46 -12.20
C LYS A 445 9.18 11.88 -12.25
N LEU A 446 8.77 12.73 -11.30
CA LEU A 446 7.39 13.19 -11.10
C LEU A 446 6.71 13.79 -12.34
N PHE A 447 7.48 14.29 -13.31
CA PHE A 447 6.90 14.74 -14.58
C PHE A 447 6.18 13.60 -15.34
N LEU A 448 6.53 12.33 -15.09
CA LEU A 448 5.85 11.17 -15.68
C LEU A 448 4.40 11.07 -15.24
N ASN A 449 4.03 11.60 -14.07
CA ASN A 449 2.63 11.67 -13.65
C ASN A 449 1.77 12.54 -14.58
N LYS A 450 2.38 13.35 -15.46
CA LYS A 450 1.70 14.17 -16.45
C LYS A 450 1.41 13.45 -17.77
N ILE A 451 1.79 12.18 -17.90
CA ILE A 451 1.37 11.34 -19.02
C ILE A 451 -0.15 11.19 -18.96
N PRO A 452 -0.92 11.36 -20.06
CA PRO A 452 -2.39 11.25 -20.05
C PRO A 452 -2.96 9.96 -19.47
N PHE A 453 -2.18 8.88 -19.43
CA PHE A 453 -2.52 7.63 -18.76
C PHE A 453 -2.52 7.73 -17.22
N SER A 454 -1.71 8.62 -16.64
CA SER A 454 -1.48 8.77 -15.21
C SER A 454 -2.45 9.75 -14.56
N ASP A 455 -3.73 9.43 -14.55
CA ASP A 455 -4.75 10.26 -13.88
C ASP A 455 -4.88 10.00 -12.37
N MET A 456 -3.92 9.28 -11.78
CA MET A 456 -3.85 8.94 -10.35
C MET A 456 -2.54 9.38 -9.66
N ASP A 457 -1.70 10.18 -10.34
CA ASP A 457 -0.40 10.68 -9.84
C ASP A 457 0.51 9.61 -9.18
N SER A 458 0.40 8.36 -9.61
CA SER A 458 0.97 7.19 -8.93
C SER A 458 2.07 6.48 -9.71
N LEU A 459 2.68 7.10 -10.73
CA LEU A 459 3.71 6.45 -11.54
C LEU A 459 5.10 6.44 -10.91
N CYS A 460 5.33 7.17 -9.81
CA CYS A 460 6.65 7.32 -9.20
C CYS A 460 6.70 6.76 -7.77
N ASP A 461 7.86 6.24 -7.39
CA ASP A 461 8.19 5.75 -6.05
C ASP A 461 9.27 6.64 -5.44
N THR A 462 8.84 7.73 -4.80
CA THR A 462 9.73 8.74 -4.20
C THR A 462 10.10 8.37 -2.77
N SER A 463 11.23 8.90 -2.30
CA SER A 463 11.55 8.87 -0.87
C SER A 463 10.40 9.41 -0.02
N CYS A 464 10.10 8.76 1.11
CA CYS A 464 9.06 9.20 2.05
C CYS A 464 9.51 9.12 3.52
N ALA A 465 8.88 9.95 4.36
CA ALA A 465 9.28 10.16 5.75
C ALA A 465 8.94 8.99 6.68
N ASP A 466 7.84 8.30 6.43
CA ASP A 466 7.42 7.11 7.16
C ASP A 466 8.43 5.95 7.02
N ILE A 467 8.78 5.59 5.78
CA ILE A 467 9.79 4.56 5.50
C ILE A 467 11.16 4.96 6.06
N THR A 468 11.57 6.21 5.81
CA THR A 468 12.86 6.72 6.31
C THR A 468 12.94 6.69 7.84
N GLY A 469 11.84 7.02 8.52
CA GLY A 469 11.71 6.91 9.98
C GLY A 469 11.84 5.47 10.47
N ARG A 470 11.20 4.50 9.80
CA ARG A 470 11.32 3.08 10.17
C ARG A 470 12.73 2.54 9.97
N ILE A 471 13.40 2.90 8.88
CA ILE A 471 14.79 2.52 8.63
C ILE A 471 15.71 3.12 9.69
N LEU A 472 15.46 4.37 10.11
CA LEU A 472 16.18 4.97 11.25
C LEU A 472 15.94 4.20 12.55
N GLU A 473 14.73 3.71 12.81
CA GLU A 473 14.44 2.88 14.00
C GLU A 473 15.22 1.57 13.95
N ALA A 474 15.17 0.86 12.81
CA ALA A 474 15.88 -0.41 12.62
C ALA A 474 17.41 -0.24 12.72
N PHE A 475 17.98 0.73 12.00
CA PHE A 475 19.43 0.98 12.02
C PHE A 475 19.91 1.57 13.33
N GLY A 476 19.11 2.43 13.99
CA GLY A 476 19.40 2.95 15.32
C GLY A 476 19.52 1.82 16.35
N LEU A 477 18.58 0.88 16.33
CA LEU A 477 18.61 -0.30 17.19
C LEU A 477 19.80 -1.22 16.88
N MET A 478 20.11 -1.44 15.59
CA MET A 478 21.32 -2.19 15.19
C MET A 478 22.60 -1.52 15.70
N ILE A 479 22.73 -0.19 15.55
CA ILE A 479 23.90 0.56 16.02
C ILE A 479 24.04 0.44 17.54
N LEU A 480 22.92 0.51 18.28
CA LEU A 480 22.89 0.37 19.72
C LEU A 480 23.44 -0.99 20.18
N HIS A 481 23.03 -2.08 19.52
CA HIS A 481 23.44 -3.45 19.91
C HIS A 481 24.76 -3.91 19.30
N ALA A 482 25.19 -3.35 18.17
CA ALA A 482 26.48 -3.65 17.55
C ALA A 482 27.65 -2.84 18.15
N ALA A 483 27.37 -1.83 18.98
CA ALA A 483 28.42 -1.08 19.67
C ALA A 483 29.19 -2.01 20.65
N PRO A 484 30.52 -2.14 20.54
CA PRO A 484 31.27 -3.08 21.37
C PRO A 484 31.14 -2.76 22.87
N ALA A 485 30.80 -3.75 23.69
CA ALA A 485 30.88 -3.65 25.15
C ALA A 485 32.33 -3.47 25.66
N SER A 486 33.33 -3.77 24.82
CA SER A 486 34.76 -3.51 25.04
C SER A 486 35.53 -3.42 23.72
N GLU A 487 36.68 -2.75 23.69
CA GLU A 487 37.56 -2.57 22.50
C GLU A 487 38.03 -3.89 21.84
N LYS A 488 37.83 -5.05 22.47
CA LYS A 488 38.28 -6.36 21.96
C LYS A 488 37.18 -7.23 21.34
N ALA A 489 35.92 -6.83 21.43
CA ALA A 489 34.80 -7.58 20.86
C ALA A 489 34.46 -7.03 19.46
N THR A 490 35.01 -7.64 18.42
CA THR A 490 34.62 -7.37 17.02
C THR A 490 33.48 -8.29 16.63
N THR A 491 32.34 -7.72 16.27
CA THR A 491 31.19 -8.44 15.72
C THR A 491 31.16 -8.33 14.19
N SER A 492 30.40 -9.19 13.50
CA SER A 492 30.24 -9.10 12.03
C SER A 492 29.52 -7.79 11.64
N ALA A 493 28.57 -7.34 12.45
CA ALA A 493 27.89 -6.06 12.30
C ALA A 493 28.81 -4.85 12.45
N THR A 494 29.95 -4.99 13.14
CA THR A 494 30.94 -3.91 13.32
C THR A 494 31.42 -3.36 11.98
N HIS A 495 31.52 -4.19 10.94
CA HIS A 495 31.90 -3.76 9.59
C HIS A 495 30.87 -2.82 8.94
N LEU A 496 29.57 -2.99 9.24
CA LEU A 496 28.51 -2.16 8.68
C LEU A 496 28.31 -0.83 9.43
N LEU A 497 28.78 -0.71 10.68
CA LEU A 497 28.57 0.48 11.52
C LEU A 497 28.91 1.81 10.84
N PRO A 498 30.05 1.97 10.11
CA PRO A 498 30.33 3.23 9.42
C PRO A 498 29.29 3.56 8.34
N ALA A 499 28.86 2.56 7.57
CA ALA A 499 27.86 2.73 6.52
C ALA A 499 26.47 3.05 7.09
N LEU A 500 26.06 2.33 8.15
CA LEU A 500 24.81 2.59 8.87
C LEU A 500 24.77 4.02 9.40
N ARG A 501 25.82 4.48 10.09
CA ARG A 501 25.90 5.85 10.63
C ARG A 501 25.82 6.90 9.52
N ALA A 502 26.56 6.70 8.43
CA ALA A 502 26.54 7.63 7.29
C ALA A 502 25.14 7.70 6.64
N ALA A 503 24.49 6.55 6.45
CA ALA A 503 23.14 6.49 5.92
C ALA A 503 22.13 7.18 6.86
N CYS A 504 22.20 6.93 8.17
CA CYS A 504 21.34 7.58 9.16
C CYS A 504 21.54 9.11 9.23
N THR A 505 22.78 9.61 9.09
CA THR A 505 23.02 11.06 9.01
C THR A 505 22.27 11.69 7.83
N ARG A 506 22.39 11.08 6.64
CA ARG A 506 21.68 11.56 5.44
C ARG A 506 20.17 11.44 5.56
N ALA A 507 19.68 10.41 6.23
CA ALA A 507 18.27 10.22 6.52
C ALA A 507 17.70 11.31 7.44
N ILE A 508 18.48 11.72 8.45
CA ILE A 508 18.12 12.84 9.34
C ILE A 508 18.08 14.16 8.56
N ASP A 509 19.01 14.38 7.63
CA ASP A 509 18.97 15.53 6.72
C ASP A 509 17.74 15.53 5.82
N TYR A 510 17.39 14.37 5.25
CA TYR A 510 16.17 14.20 4.47
C TYR A 510 14.92 14.55 5.30
N LEU A 511 14.76 13.96 6.49
CA LEU A 511 13.61 14.25 7.36
C LEU A 511 13.54 15.73 7.75
N ALA A 512 14.68 16.39 7.97
CA ALA A 512 14.70 17.82 8.24
C ALA A 512 14.25 18.66 7.03
N SER A 513 14.55 18.21 5.82
CA SER A 513 14.14 18.88 4.59
C SER A 513 12.66 18.68 4.24
N THR A 514 12.05 17.59 4.72
CA THR A 514 10.65 17.24 4.45
C THR A 514 9.70 17.49 5.62
N GLN A 515 10.20 17.97 6.77
CA GLN A 515 9.35 18.37 7.88
C GLN A 515 8.53 19.59 7.48
N GLU A 516 7.21 19.50 7.63
CA GLU A 516 6.33 20.61 7.26
C GLU A 516 6.39 21.75 8.30
N PRO A 517 5.95 22.97 7.94
CA PRO A 517 5.90 24.10 8.87
C PRO A 517 5.09 23.83 10.15
N THR A 518 4.15 22.89 10.09
CA THR A 518 3.35 22.42 11.23
C THR A 518 4.16 21.59 12.23
N GLY A 519 5.33 21.10 11.84
CA GLY A 519 6.15 20.14 12.57
C GLY A 519 5.87 18.68 12.20
N ALA A 520 4.82 18.40 11.42
CA ALA A 520 4.45 17.05 11.02
C ALA A 520 5.22 16.55 9.80
N TRP A 521 5.15 15.24 9.57
CA TRP A 521 5.58 14.60 8.32
C TRP A 521 4.41 13.89 7.65
N PHE A 522 4.34 14.01 6.33
CA PHE A 522 3.38 13.31 5.48
C PHE A 522 3.53 11.79 5.58
N GLY A 523 2.41 11.07 5.70
CA GLY A 523 2.38 9.59 5.68
C GLY A 523 2.02 9.09 4.30
N ARG A 524 2.97 8.48 3.59
CA ARG A 524 2.79 7.98 2.22
C ARG A 524 2.00 6.68 2.19
N TRP A 525 2.21 5.79 3.17
CA TRP A 525 1.66 4.42 3.19
C TRP A 525 0.63 4.16 4.30
N GLY A 526 0.56 5.05 5.29
CA GLY A 526 -0.47 5.04 6.33
C GLY A 526 -1.09 6.43 6.48
N CYS A 527 -2.39 6.48 6.75
CA CYS A 527 -3.18 7.70 6.82
C CYS A 527 -2.97 8.44 8.16
N ASN A 528 -2.40 9.64 8.18
CA ASN A 528 -1.55 10.31 7.19
C ASN A 528 -0.42 10.99 7.98
N TYR A 529 -0.65 12.22 8.46
CA TYR A 529 0.34 12.96 9.23
C TYR A 529 0.61 12.31 10.59
N ILE A 530 -0.39 11.68 11.22
CA ILE A 530 -0.17 10.91 12.46
C ILE A 530 0.82 9.76 12.20
N TYR A 531 0.63 9.04 11.10
CA TYR A 531 1.47 7.90 10.73
C TYR A 531 2.91 8.33 10.43
N GLY A 532 3.09 9.29 9.50
CA GLY A 532 4.40 9.78 9.10
C GLY A 532 5.17 10.39 10.27
N THR A 533 4.50 11.23 11.08
CA THR A 533 5.12 11.88 12.24
C THR A 533 5.51 10.86 13.32
N SER A 534 4.67 9.85 13.56
CA SER A 534 4.97 8.80 14.54
C SER A 534 6.23 8.00 14.17
N HIS A 535 6.34 7.55 12.92
CA HIS A 535 7.49 6.76 12.46
C HIS A 535 8.77 7.59 12.43
N ALA A 536 8.70 8.86 11.99
CA ALA A 536 9.83 9.77 12.08
C ALA A 536 10.30 9.94 13.54
N LEU A 537 9.39 10.19 14.48
CA LEU A 537 9.74 10.31 15.90
C LEU A 537 10.34 9.02 16.47
N CYS A 538 9.77 7.85 16.15
CA CYS A 538 10.29 6.56 16.61
C CYS A 538 11.73 6.32 16.12
N GLY A 539 12.05 6.62 14.85
CA GLY A 539 13.41 6.51 14.33
C GLY A 539 14.38 7.54 14.93
N LEU A 540 13.93 8.78 15.11
CA LEU A 540 14.76 9.89 15.60
C LEU A 540 15.22 9.71 17.06
N THR A 541 14.54 8.90 17.87
CA THR A 541 14.88 8.70 19.30
C THR A 541 16.32 8.22 19.50
N TYR A 542 16.82 7.34 18.64
CA TYR A 542 18.17 6.78 18.71
C TYR A 542 19.29 7.81 18.46
N PHE A 543 18.94 9.01 17.98
CA PHE A 543 19.88 10.05 17.58
C PHE A 543 19.69 11.39 18.32
N ALA A 544 18.74 11.45 19.27
CA ALA A 544 18.35 12.69 19.95
C ALA A 544 19.51 13.37 20.72
N ASP A 545 20.37 12.57 21.37
CA ASP A 545 21.49 13.09 22.14
C ASP A 545 22.67 13.53 21.26
N GLN A 546 22.82 12.92 20.10
CA GLN A 546 24.01 13.09 19.25
C GLN A 546 23.81 14.11 18.11
N SER A 547 22.57 14.37 17.70
CA SER A 547 22.27 15.25 16.56
C SER A 547 21.56 16.55 16.98
N PRO A 548 22.19 17.73 16.80
CA PRO A 548 21.54 19.02 17.01
C PRO A 548 20.32 19.25 16.11
N GLN A 549 20.28 18.63 14.93
CA GLN A 549 19.17 18.73 13.99
C GLN A 549 17.95 17.97 14.50
N VAL A 550 18.15 16.78 15.08
CA VAL A 550 17.08 16.02 15.74
C VAL A 550 16.48 16.82 16.90
N ARG A 551 17.31 17.47 17.73
CA ARG A 551 16.84 18.35 18.80
C ARG A 551 16.02 19.55 18.32
N LYS A 552 16.14 19.94 17.04
CA LYS A 552 15.30 21.00 16.44
C LYS A 552 13.98 20.44 15.88
N MET A 553 14.01 19.26 15.27
CA MET A 553 12.84 18.65 14.62
C MET A 553 11.82 18.09 15.62
N VAL A 554 12.27 17.48 16.71
CA VAL A 554 11.41 16.74 17.65
C VAL A 554 10.38 17.64 18.36
N PRO A 555 10.74 18.81 18.96
CA PRO A 555 9.77 19.61 19.69
C PRO A 555 8.52 20.06 18.91
N PRO A 556 8.61 20.61 17.68
CA PRO A 556 7.41 20.98 16.92
C PRO A 556 6.56 19.76 16.53
N ALA A 557 7.18 18.62 16.23
CA ALA A 557 6.45 17.38 15.94
C ALA A 557 5.65 16.86 17.16
N LEU A 558 6.26 16.88 18.35
CA LEU A 558 5.56 16.51 19.59
C LEU A 558 4.41 17.48 19.90
N ALA A 559 4.63 18.79 19.66
CA ALA A 559 3.59 19.79 19.83
C ALA A 559 2.42 19.54 18.86
N TRP A 560 2.70 19.17 17.61
CA TRP A 560 1.68 18.83 16.62
C TRP A 560 0.87 17.60 17.01
N ILE A 561 1.50 16.49 17.43
CA ILE A 561 0.77 15.29 17.86
C ILE A 561 -0.14 15.62 19.05
N LYS A 562 0.38 16.34 20.05
CA LYS A 562 -0.42 16.76 21.22
C LYS A 562 -1.58 17.66 20.84
N ALA A 563 -1.35 18.60 19.94
CA ALA A 563 -2.39 19.50 19.47
C ALA A 563 -3.53 18.75 18.77
N ASN A 564 -3.22 17.65 18.08
CA ASN A 564 -4.19 16.82 17.34
C ASN A 564 -4.80 15.65 18.12
N GLN A 565 -4.58 15.58 19.44
CA GLN A 565 -5.30 14.64 20.29
C GLN A 565 -6.77 15.05 20.41
N ASN A 566 -7.68 14.08 20.25
CA ASN A 566 -9.12 14.30 20.41
C ASN A 566 -9.50 14.51 21.88
N LEU A 567 -10.72 14.99 22.12
CA LEU A 567 -11.22 15.23 23.48
C LEU A 567 -11.38 13.93 24.28
N ASP A 568 -11.67 12.82 23.62
CA ASP A 568 -11.77 11.48 24.21
C ASP A 568 -10.40 10.89 24.62
N GLY A 569 -9.30 11.51 24.21
CA GLY A 569 -7.94 11.08 24.51
C GLY A 569 -7.27 10.27 23.39
N GLY A 570 -8.01 9.80 22.39
CA GLY A 570 -7.44 9.12 21.24
C GLY A 570 -6.96 10.10 20.15
N TRP A 571 -6.51 9.52 19.03
CA TRP A 571 -6.21 10.23 17.79
C TRP A 571 -6.93 9.57 16.62
N GLY A 572 -7.35 10.40 15.67
CA GLY A 572 -8.02 9.96 14.45
C GLY A 572 -7.80 10.95 13.32
N GLU A 573 -7.50 10.44 12.13
CA GLU A 573 -7.29 11.25 10.94
C GLU A 573 -8.06 10.67 9.75
N SER A 574 -8.79 11.54 9.04
CA SER A 574 -9.56 11.15 7.86
C SER A 574 -8.64 10.98 6.66
N LEU A 575 -8.99 10.06 5.76
CA LEU A 575 -8.38 9.93 4.43
C LEU A 575 -8.48 11.23 3.61
N LEU A 576 -9.45 12.10 3.90
CA LEU A 576 -9.56 13.42 3.27
C LEU A 576 -8.36 14.35 3.57
N SER A 577 -7.55 14.03 4.58
CA SER A 577 -6.29 14.73 4.89
C SER A 577 -5.28 14.74 3.73
N TYR A 578 -5.38 13.79 2.78
CA TYR A 578 -4.55 13.76 1.58
C TYR A 578 -4.88 14.88 0.58
N ARG A 579 -6.12 15.40 0.58
CA ARG A 579 -6.53 16.48 -0.35
C ARG A 579 -6.09 17.86 0.10
N SER A 580 -6.06 18.08 1.42
CA SER A 580 -5.66 19.35 1.98
C SER A 580 -5.22 19.16 3.42
N ALA A 581 -4.01 19.64 3.74
CA ALA A 581 -3.49 19.65 5.09
C ALA A 581 -4.37 20.42 6.11
N ASN A 582 -5.38 21.20 5.68
CA ASN A 582 -6.27 21.92 6.58
C ASN A 582 -7.73 21.43 6.58
N GLN A 583 -8.12 20.53 5.67
CA GLN A 583 -9.49 20.01 5.61
C GLN A 583 -9.56 18.63 6.27
N GLY A 584 -10.43 18.49 7.29
CA GLY A 584 -10.81 17.17 7.80
C GLY A 584 -9.72 16.35 8.50
N GLN A 585 -8.61 16.96 8.94
CA GLN A 585 -7.51 16.26 9.63
C GLN A 585 -7.95 15.50 10.89
N ARG A 586 -9.01 15.95 11.57
CA ARG A 586 -9.53 15.27 12.75
C ARG A 586 -10.73 14.43 12.40
N ALA A 587 -10.56 13.14 12.55
CA ALA A 587 -11.63 12.15 12.55
C ALA A 587 -11.86 11.62 13.96
N SER A 588 -12.89 10.80 14.11
CA SER A 588 -13.09 9.99 15.31
C SER A 588 -11.83 9.18 15.61
N SER A 589 -11.50 9.04 16.89
CA SER A 589 -10.31 8.30 17.32
C SER A 589 -10.37 6.84 16.83
N SER A 590 -9.27 6.36 16.26
CA SER A 590 -9.13 4.96 15.83
C SER A 590 -8.00 4.26 16.58
N PRO A 591 -8.07 2.92 16.77
CA PRO A 591 -7.06 2.18 17.52
C PRO A 591 -5.65 2.33 16.95
N SER A 592 -5.48 2.14 15.64
CA SER A 592 -4.16 2.23 15.00
C SER A 592 -3.59 3.66 15.05
N GLN A 593 -4.37 4.69 14.74
CA GLN A 593 -3.90 6.08 14.79
C GLN A 593 -3.62 6.55 16.21
N SER A 594 -4.44 6.13 17.19
CA SER A 594 -4.18 6.42 18.60
C SER A 594 -2.88 5.76 19.09
N ALA A 595 -2.64 4.53 18.65
CA ALA A 595 -1.39 3.83 18.93
C ALA A 595 -0.18 4.53 18.30
N TRP A 596 -0.28 5.01 17.05
CA TRP A 596 0.79 5.79 16.41
C TRP A 596 1.08 7.09 17.17
N GLY A 597 0.04 7.83 17.57
CA GLY A 597 0.18 9.02 18.41
C GLY A 597 0.94 8.71 19.70
N LEU A 598 0.54 7.63 20.40
CA LEU A 598 1.23 7.17 21.61
C LEU A 598 2.68 6.76 21.36
N MET A 599 2.96 5.96 20.33
CA MET A 599 4.31 5.50 20.01
C MET A 599 5.26 6.68 19.75
N GLY A 600 4.81 7.68 18.98
CA GLY A 600 5.59 8.88 18.69
C GLY A 600 5.88 9.72 19.94
N LEU A 601 4.90 9.85 20.84
CA LEU A 601 5.07 10.57 22.12
C LEU A 601 5.98 9.81 23.09
N LEU A 602 5.75 8.49 23.27
CA LEU A 602 6.53 7.63 24.17
C LEU A 602 8.01 7.58 23.79
N ALA A 603 8.34 7.76 22.51
CA ALA A 603 9.72 7.80 22.04
C ALA A 603 10.55 8.97 22.59
N HIS A 604 9.91 10.05 23.08
CA HIS A 604 10.60 11.28 23.52
C HIS A 604 10.11 11.88 24.84
N LEU A 605 9.01 11.37 25.40
CA LEU A 605 8.35 11.92 26.58
C LEU A 605 8.17 10.84 27.66
N PRO A 606 8.18 11.22 28.95
CA PRO A 606 7.92 10.27 30.02
C PRO A 606 6.48 9.74 29.94
N PRO A 607 6.23 8.49 30.36
CA PRO A 607 4.87 7.92 30.38
C PRO A 607 3.84 8.70 31.20
N THR A 608 4.30 9.58 32.10
CA THR A 608 3.48 10.49 32.92
C THR A 608 3.03 11.75 32.18
N ASP A 609 3.38 11.92 30.91
CA ASP A 609 2.85 13.03 30.11
C ASP A 609 1.34 12.85 29.92
N ILE A 610 0.57 13.90 30.20
CA ILE A 610 -0.90 13.86 30.21
C ILE A 610 -1.50 13.40 28.86
N ALA A 611 -0.84 13.71 27.73
CA ALA A 611 -1.31 13.25 26.44
C ALA A 611 -1.18 11.72 26.30
N ILE A 612 -0.09 11.14 26.85
CA ILE A 612 0.14 9.70 26.86
C ILE A 612 -0.89 9.01 27.76
N GLU A 613 -1.08 9.49 28.99
CA GLU A 613 -2.05 8.90 29.93
C GLU A 613 -3.47 8.87 29.34
N ARG A 614 -3.91 9.97 28.71
CA ARG A 614 -5.22 10.03 28.04
C ARG A 614 -5.36 9.04 26.89
N GLY A 615 -4.32 8.90 26.06
CA GLY A 615 -4.35 7.94 24.95
C GLY A 615 -4.35 6.49 25.41
N VAL A 616 -3.59 6.18 26.46
CA VAL A 616 -3.55 4.85 27.08
C VAL A 616 -4.91 4.50 27.69
N ILE A 617 -5.52 5.43 28.43
CA ILE A 617 -6.88 5.25 28.98
C ILE A 617 -7.88 4.97 27.86
N TRP A 618 -7.81 5.72 26.76
CA TRP A 618 -8.69 5.52 25.61
C TRP A 618 -8.52 4.12 24.98
N LEU A 619 -7.28 3.68 24.73
CA LEU A 619 -7.03 2.34 24.18
C LEU A 619 -7.51 1.23 25.10
N VAL A 620 -7.26 1.33 26.41
CA VAL A 620 -7.74 0.33 27.37
C VAL A 620 -9.27 0.25 27.37
N ALA A 621 -9.95 1.40 27.29
CA ALA A 621 -11.41 1.47 27.25
C ALA A 621 -12.00 0.98 25.92
N ALA A 622 -11.29 1.17 24.81
CA ALA A 622 -11.74 0.79 23.46
C ALA A 622 -11.57 -0.70 23.16
N GLN A 623 -10.81 -1.46 23.96
CA GLN A 623 -10.57 -2.89 23.72
C GLN A 623 -11.85 -3.71 23.91
N GLN A 624 -12.14 -4.60 22.95
CA GLN A 624 -13.33 -5.45 22.94
C GLN A 624 -12.95 -6.94 22.88
N PRO A 625 -13.75 -7.84 23.51
CA PRO A 625 -13.53 -9.27 23.41
C PRO A 625 -13.81 -9.78 21.99
N GLU A 626 -12.92 -10.63 21.48
CA GLU A 626 -13.05 -11.32 20.20
C GLU A 626 -13.40 -12.78 20.46
N LYS A 627 -14.41 -13.29 19.75
CA LYS A 627 -15.06 -14.56 20.09
C LYS A 627 -14.06 -15.72 20.08
N GLY A 628 -13.80 -16.28 21.26
CA GLY A 628 -13.06 -17.52 21.44
C GLY A 628 -11.53 -17.42 21.34
N ILE A 629 -10.96 -16.21 21.17
CA ILE A 629 -9.52 -16.06 20.92
C ILE A 629 -8.81 -14.96 21.73
N GLY A 630 -9.51 -14.00 22.33
CA GLY A 630 -8.86 -12.97 23.17
C GLY A 630 -9.59 -11.63 23.14
N SER A 631 -8.85 -10.52 23.15
CA SER A 631 -9.42 -9.18 22.90
C SER A 631 -8.59 -8.38 21.91
N SER A 632 -9.28 -7.68 21.02
CA SER A 632 -8.69 -6.79 20.03
C SER A 632 -9.43 -5.45 20.05
N TRP A 633 -9.19 -4.59 19.08
CA TRP A 633 -9.93 -3.33 18.94
C TRP A 633 -10.75 -3.34 17.66
N PRO A 634 -12.00 -2.87 17.67
CA PRO A 634 -12.76 -2.68 16.45
C PRO A 634 -12.19 -1.49 15.65
N GLN A 635 -12.09 -1.65 14.33
CA GLN A 635 -11.71 -0.56 13.44
C GLN A 635 -12.36 -0.77 12.06
N GLU A 636 -13.32 0.07 11.73
CA GLU A 636 -14.00 0.04 10.43
C GLU A 636 -13.35 0.98 9.42
N VAL A 637 -12.78 2.09 9.89
CA VAL A 637 -12.09 3.07 9.03
C VAL A 637 -10.76 2.52 8.52
N TYR A 638 -10.44 2.86 7.27
CA TYR A 638 -9.15 2.54 6.69
C TYR A 638 -8.09 3.51 7.21
N THR A 639 -6.95 2.95 7.60
CA THR A 639 -5.80 3.72 8.05
C THR A 639 -4.54 3.44 7.23
N GLY A 640 -4.63 2.57 6.21
CA GLY A 640 -3.59 2.36 5.21
C GLY A 640 -3.86 3.13 3.92
N THR A 641 -2.79 3.43 3.18
CA THR A 641 -2.85 4.18 1.92
C THR A 641 -2.01 3.46 0.87
N GLY A 642 -2.61 3.13 -0.28
CA GLY A 642 -1.87 2.66 -1.44
C GLY A 642 -1.44 3.83 -2.32
N PHE A 643 -2.41 4.64 -2.76
CA PHE A 643 -2.21 5.85 -3.54
C PHE A 643 -3.05 6.99 -2.94
N PRO A 644 -2.44 8.07 -2.43
CA PRO A 644 -3.17 9.23 -1.92
C PRO A 644 -4.28 9.68 -2.87
N ASP A 645 -5.50 9.87 -2.35
CA ASP A 645 -6.72 10.27 -3.10
C ASP A 645 -7.24 9.30 -4.18
N HIS A 646 -6.58 8.16 -4.41
CA HIS A 646 -6.95 7.23 -5.47
C HIS A 646 -7.15 5.79 -5.01
N PHE A 647 -6.48 5.37 -3.93
CA PHE A 647 -6.55 4.00 -3.45
C PHE A 647 -6.14 3.87 -1.98
N TYR A 648 -7.07 3.40 -1.14
CA TYR A 648 -6.88 3.25 0.31
C TYR A 648 -6.98 1.79 0.73
N LEU A 649 -6.38 1.49 1.89
CA LEU A 649 -6.22 0.12 2.38
C LEU A 649 -6.71 -0.02 3.82
N GLY A 650 -7.45 -1.08 4.08
CA GLY A 650 -7.83 -1.53 5.42
C GLY A 650 -7.00 -2.74 5.83
N TYR A 651 -5.96 -2.51 6.62
CA TYR A 651 -5.16 -3.58 7.22
C TYR A 651 -5.87 -4.12 8.45
N ASP A 652 -6.34 -5.37 8.42
CA ASP A 652 -7.13 -5.91 9.54
C ASP A 652 -6.35 -5.91 10.86
N TYR A 653 -5.05 -6.24 10.84
CA TYR A 653 -4.26 -6.30 12.07
C TYR A 653 -3.68 -4.96 12.54
N TYR A 654 -3.84 -3.85 11.81
CA TYR A 654 -3.43 -2.51 12.30
C TYR A 654 -4.15 -2.16 13.59
N ARG A 655 -5.42 -2.56 13.71
CA ARG A 655 -6.23 -2.40 14.93
C ARG A 655 -5.72 -3.22 16.11
N HIS A 656 -4.78 -4.13 15.90
CA HIS A 656 -4.31 -5.06 16.90
C HIS A 656 -2.86 -4.82 17.33
N TYR A 657 -1.89 -5.00 16.43
CA TYR A 657 -0.49 -4.95 16.83
C TYR A 657 -0.02 -3.55 17.20
N PHE A 658 -0.56 -2.48 16.60
CA PHE A 658 -0.16 -1.12 16.98
C PHE A 658 -0.63 -0.77 18.40
N PRO A 659 -1.90 -0.97 18.79
CA PRO A 659 -2.30 -0.85 20.20
C PRO A 659 -1.48 -1.70 21.15
N MET A 660 -1.20 -2.97 20.79
CA MET A 660 -0.35 -3.85 21.60
C MET A 660 1.07 -3.29 21.78
N MET A 661 1.71 -2.81 20.71
CA MET A 661 3.02 -2.14 20.77
C MET A 661 2.96 -0.91 21.67
N ALA A 662 1.99 -0.02 21.47
CA ALA A 662 1.88 1.23 22.23
C ALA A 662 1.69 0.98 23.73
N LEU A 663 0.81 0.05 24.09
CA LEU A 663 0.57 -0.32 25.49
C LEU A 663 1.77 -1.07 26.10
N GLY A 664 2.43 -1.96 25.35
CA GLY A 664 3.66 -2.62 25.77
C GLY A 664 4.79 -1.63 26.06
N ARG A 665 5.03 -0.71 25.12
CA ARG A 665 5.99 0.40 25.27
C ARG A 665 5.67 1.28 26.48
N TYR A 666 4.40 1.60 26.73
CA TYR A 666 3.98 2.34 27.92
C TYR A 666 4.38 1.61 29.22
N VAL A 667 4.05 0.31 29.33
CA VAL A 667 4.39 -0.51 30.52
C VAL A 667 5.90 -0.56 30.74
N ARG A 668 6.68 -0.74 29.67
CA ARG A 668 8.15 -0.72 29.74
C ARG A 668 8.67 0.62 30.25
N GLY A 669 8.16 1.72 29.69
CA GLY A 669 8.52 3.08 30.10
C GLY A 669 8.23 3.34 31.58
N VAL A 670 7.06 2.93 32.08
CA VAL A 670 6.69 3.11 33.50
C VAL A 670 7.65 2.35 34.42
N ARG A 671 8.11 1.18 33.99
CA ARG A 671 9.04 0.34 34.75
C ARG A 671 10.52 0.69 34.50
N GLY A 672 10.81 1.77 33.77
CA GLY A 672 12.18 2.23 33.51
C GLY A 672 13.00 1.33 32.58
N MET A 673 12.34 0.50 31.76
CA MET A 673 12.99 -0.30 30.73
C MET A 673 13.16 0.50 29.45
N VAL A 674 14.25 0.22 28.72
CA VAL A 674 14.51 0.79 27.41
C VAL A 674 13.44 0.30 26.41
N LEU A 675 12.94 1.22 25.59
CA LEU A 675 11.91 1.01 24.55
C LEU A 675 12.40 0.18 23.36
#